data_AF-A0A5P1A1Z8-F1
#
_entry.id   AF-A0A5P1A1Z8-F1
#
_cell.length_a   1.000
_cell.length_b   1.000
_cell.length_c   1.000
_cell.angle_alpha   90.00
_cell.angle_beta   90.00
_cell.angle_gamma   90.00
#
_symmetry.space_group_name_H-M   'P 1'
#
loop_
_entity.id
_entity.type
_entity.pdbx_description
1 polymer ?
#
loop_
_entity_poly.entity_id
_entity_poly.type
_entity_poly.pdbx_seq_one_letter_code
_entity_poly.pdbx_strand_id
1 'polypeptide(L)'
;TKMAPKAAVSEPKYYQATSAKDFLDQIGEDIYKKVHLGDADYRNALQGHLENAIFEKHPRDKQAPSDPCGLEYQWHTNVTDGHNKENPCEKRSDVRFSDTEGAQCHSKKIRGSNSNKDGACAPFRRLHLCDYNFENISALDKINNHTLLADVCLAALHEGESITGRYPQHQETNRGTASQLCTVLARSFADIGDIVRGKDLYRRDKGEETKLEQKLKEIFGIIYNNLMKDLKNDKIRGKNKGNVTMEEAEERYKDTTNFYELREDWWDANRAKVWKAITCHVVSGNNYFRHTCNGQNPTQNNCQCISGDPPTYFDYVPQYLRWFEEWAEDFCRKKKKKVENAKKQCRGDNGTDRYCSGDGFDCTKTIRAKYIYAIGDECTKCSFWCRPYKRWLENQKQEFLKQKKKCENEISGNSRQKRAARGGSDHKGYEKIFYDKLKAGVYGNVGEFLEKLSDEEVCKKITDEKEGKINFEKVNTGGTARSGSTNGDGGGTSGTNDKNEGTFYHSEYCEICPECGVRHIGQGKFEVKTKNESGECQSKNPFTPTENTPHTVINVLSFGDKRDEIKSKIVTFCNETSDSSVVSGGSDDCGGTNIDPSLCEKWKCYEEQDIKKHVEHDPEYHREVEGSGGICILETTKGDKSGKKQKTFNDFFYFWVGRLLNDSIEWREKLGKCLKNDKKTCIRKCNDNCKCYERWVDKKKGEWKNIKDHFDKQPGVNALLPPYIVLEYVLEEFYFPLIKEAYGDSTAIEGIKKTLHSKENLQTAATGTKKKTILDYLLDHEKEDAQNCQQKHKEKCDEPKAGGGGDVARADPGTSPQPGTPAGDDQEQHSESEEEEEDDDEVEDKDEDDASEVKDTEDVSGEGPKQDTQQPQETPQEPPPAGPDACNIVKTLFKNTNNFSDACTLKYVTGKNYGWRCVAPSGSKSDATGGSICIPPRRRRLYVGRLSQWAEEATKAGSPQTSGTSSQIDGQTASQDPSEKLRDAFIQSAAVETFFLWHKFKMDKKKEKKEKEEANGGLVTDTPTEDPEQKELEQSGDIPDGFLRQMFYTLADYKDIFEGKNMEVVNLLKDGSPSDKEMVYKRK
;
A
#
# COMPACT_ATOMS: atom_id res chain seq x y z
N THR A 1 -10.85 25.84 63.68
CA THR A 1 -10.89 26.20 62.25
C THR A 1 -11.68 25.14 61.50
N LYS A 2 -12.59 25.49 60.59
CA LYS A 2 -13.34 24.46 59.83
C LYS A 2 -12.40 23.78 58.81
N MET A 3 -12.40 22.45 58.78
CA MET A 3 -11.79 21.71 57.67
C MET A 3 -12.57 22.01 56.38
N ALA A 4 -11.86 22.24 55.28
CA ALA A 4 -12.48 22.26 53.95
C ALA A 4 -12.98 20.84 53.61
N PRO A 5 -14.15 20.68 52.97
CA PRO A 5 -14.60 19.38 52.50
C PRO A 5 -13.62 18.85 51.44
N LYS A 6 -13.34 17.55 51.45
CA LYS A 6 -12.70 16.89 50.30
C LYS A 6 -13.60 17.12 49.08
N ALA A 7 -13.01 17.54 47.96
CA ALA A 7 -13.74 17.65 46.71
C ALA A 7 -14.36 16.28 46.36
N ALA A 8 -15.64 16.27 46.03
CA ALA A 8 -16.29 15.06 45.54
C ALA A 8 -15.70 14.69 44.18
N VAL A 9 -15.29 13.43 44.02
CA VAL A 9 -14.91 12.90 42.70
C VAL A 9 -16.19 12.83 41.87
N SER A 10 -16.31 13.68 40.85
CA SER A 10 -17.44 13.67 39.94
C SER A 10 -17.46 12.38 39.13
N GLU A 11 -18.65 11.77 38.97
CA GLU A 11 -18.84 10.61 38.11
C GLU A 11 -18.41 10.91 36.66
N PRO A 12 -17.86 9.92 35.93
CA PRO A 12 -17.15 10.17 34.68
C PRO A 12 -18.09 10.58 33.55
N LYS A 13 -17.77 11.71 32.89
CA LYS A 13 -18.57 12.33 31.82
C LYS A 13 -18.46 11.62 30.45
N TYR A 14 -17.93 10.40 30.39
CA TYR A 14 -17.54 9.73 29.15
C TYR A 14 -18.67 9.59 28.11
N TYR A 15 -19.95 9.61 28.54
CA TYR A 15 -21.12 9.60 27.65
C TYR A 15 -21.18 10.78 26.67
N GLN A 16 -20.40 11.83 26.90
CA GLN A 16 -20.27 13.00 26.02
C GLN A 16 -19.29 12.77 24.86
N ALA A 17 -18.57 11.63 24.83
CA ALA A 17 -17.56 11.35 23.81
C ALA A 17 -18.16 11.17 22.41
N THR A 18 -17.63 11.91 21.44
CA THR A 18 -18.19 11.96 20.07
C THR A 18 -17.81 10.76 19.20
N SER A 19 -16.76 10.04 19.56
CA SER A 19 -16.25 8.84 18.88
C SER A 19 -15.39 7.97 19.80
N ALA A 20 -14.91 6.82 19.32
CA ALA A 20 -14.03 5.93 20.07
C ALA A 20 -12.70 6.58 20.48
N LYS A 21 -12.00 7.32 19.59
CA LYS A 21 -10.74 7.98 19.99
C LYS A 21 -10.91 9.03 21.09
N ASP A 22 -12.00 9.81 21.06
CA ASP A 22 -12.29 10.78 22.12
C ASP A 22 -12.60 10.07 23.44
N PHE A 23 -13.39 8.99 23.39
CA PHE A 23 -13.67 8.15 24.55
C PHE A 23 -12.39 7.54 25.16
N LEU A 24 -11.52 6.96 24.32
CA LEU A 24 -10.28 6.33 24.76
C LEU A 24 -9.30 7.37 25.36
N ASP A 25 -9.11 8.52 24.70
CA ASP A 25 -8.21 9.58 25.19
C ASP A 25 -8.76 10.26 26.46
N GLN A 26 -10.08 10.36 26.64
CA GLN A 26 -10.70 10.77 27.90
C GLN A 26 -10.40 9.81 29.07
N ILE A 27 -10.46 8.49 28.85
CA ILE A 27 -10.03 7.53 29.88
C ILE A 27 -8.51 7.61 30.09
N GLY A 28 -7.73 7.74 29.02
CA GLY A 28 -6.28 7.92 29.07
C GLY A 28 -5.87 9.11 29.94
N GLU A 29 -6.52 10.25 29.77
CA GLU A 29 -6.34 11.47 30.57
C GLU A 29 -6.62 11.23 32.07
N ASP A 30 -7.67 10.48 32.38
CA ASP A 30 -8.10 10.17 33.74
C ASP A 30 -7.25 9.08 34.40
N ILE A 31 -6.55 8.27 33.61
CA ILE A 31 -5.48 7.36 34.05
C ILE A 31 -4.18 8.13 34.29
N TYR A 32 -3.77 8.96 33.32
CA TYR A 32 -2.60 9.82 33.40
C TYR A 32 -2.61 10.65 34.69
N LYS A 33 -3.68 11.44 34.92
CA LYS A 33 -3.85 12.23 36.14
C LYS A 33 -3.76 11.41 37.42
N LYS A 34 -4.18 10.15 37.41
CA LYS A 34 -4.15 9.28 38.60
C LYS A 34 -2.74 8.74 38.90
N VAL A 35 -1.95 8.42 37.86
CA VAL A 35 -0.57 7.91 38.01
C VAL A 35 0.40 9.07 38.24
N HIS A 36 0.38 10.07 37.36
CA HIS A 36 1.24 11.25 37.35
C HIS A 36 1.18 12.09 38.64
N LEU A 37 0.03 12.12 39.32
CA LEU A 37 -0.12 12.79 40.64
C LEU A 37 0.23 11.90 41.84
N GLY A 38 0.28 10.57 41.66
CA GLY A 38 0.70 9.63 42.72
C GLY A 38 2.21 9.51 42.84
N ASP A 39 2.92 9.59 41.71
CA ASP A 39 4.32 9.17 41.59
C ASP A 39 5.30 10.34 41.41
N ALA A 40 4.87 11.54 41.84
CA ALA A 40 5.49 12.81 41.50
C ALA A 40 6.99 12.93 41.86
N ASP A 41 7.40 12.38 43.01
CA ASP A 41 8.77 12.48 43.56
C ASP A 41 9.82 11.68 42.78
N TYR A 42 9.43 10.54 42.18
CA TYR A 42 10.37 9.62 41.51
C TYR A 42 10.88 10.17 40.17
N ARG A 43 10.07 10.96 39.48
CA ARG A 43 10.34 11.46 38.12
C ARG A 43 11.61 12.30 38.04
N ASN A 44 11.85 13.13 39.05
CA ASN A 44 13.08 13.95 39.16
C ASN A 44 14.36 13.09 39.19
N ALA A 45 14.27 11.80 39.56
CA ALA A 45 15.40 10.90 39.56
C ALA A 45 15.65 10.20 38.21
N LEU A 46 14.63 10.16 37.33
CA LEU A 46 14.60 9.47 36.04
C LEU A 46 14.57 10.41 34.81
N GLN A 47 14.35 11.71 35.03
CA GLN A 47 14.29 12.71 33.97
C GLN A 47 15.62 12.80 33.20
N GLY A 48 15.52 12.76 31.87
CA GLY A 48 16.61 13.01 30.96
C GLY A 48 16.75 14.49 30.60
N HIS A 49 17.98 14.93 30.35
CA HIS A 49 18.30 16.29 29.91
C HIS A 49 19.24 16.17 28.72
N LEU A 50 18.78 16.48 27.50
CA LEU A 50 19.55 16.24 26.27
C LEU A 50 20.92 16.96 26.27
N GLU A 51 20.97 18.17 26.82
CA GLU A 51 22.21 18.94 27.04
C GLU A 51 23.27 18.27 27.94
N ASN A 52 22.89 17.20 28.67
CA ASN A 52 23.78 16.38 29.49
C ASN A 52 24.03 14.98 28.87
N ALA A 53 23.58 14.73 27.63
CA ALA A 53 23.83 13.49 26.91
C ALA A 53 25.18 13.56 26.17
N ILE A 54 26.11 12.69 26.55
CA ILE A 54 27.49 12.69 26.05
C ILE A 54 27.76 11.38 25.30
N PHE A 55 28.17 11.50 24.04
CA PHE A 55 28.43 10.39 23.11
C PHE A 55 29.91 10.36 22.68
N GLU A 56 30.34 9.27 22.03
CA GLU A 56 31.75 9.10 21.63
C GLU A 56 32.12 9.70 20.28
N LYS A 57 31.18 9.72 19.33
CA LYS A 57 31.42 10.21 17.96
C LYS A 57 31.67 11.73 17.99
N HIS A 58 32.94 12.12 17.91
CA HIS A 58 33.43 13.50 17.84
C HIS A 58 32.77 14.30 16.70
N PRO A 59 32.61 15.65 16.80
CA PRO A 59 33.35 16.59 17.67
C PRO A 59 32.89 16.73 19.12
N ARG A 60 33.73 17.30 20.00
CA ARG A 60 33.36 17.61 21.41
C ARG A 60 32.41 18.81 21.53
N ASP A 61 32.34 19.57 20.45
CA ASP A 61 31.59 20.80 20.22
C ASP A 61 30.21 20.53 19.58
N LYS A 62 29.94 19.28 19.18
CA LYS A 62 28.59 18.75 18.84
C LYS A 62 28.08 17.80 19.95
N GLN A 63 27.82 18.34 21.14
CA GLN A 63 27.03 17.64 22.15
C GLN A 63 25.53 17.85 21.89
N ALA A 64 24.71 16.90 22.33
CA ALA A 64 23.29 16.87 21.98
C ALA A 64 22.55 18.16 22.41
N PRO A 65 21.83 18.82 21.48
CA PRO A 65 21.15 20.07 21.79
C PRO A 65 20.02 19.87 22.79
N SER A 66 19.75 20.90 23.60
CA SER A 66 18.63 20.93 24.55
C SER A 66 17.26 20.83 23.86
N ASP A 67 17.20 21.16 22.58
CA ASP A 67 16.05 21.01 21.68
C ASP A 67 16.14 19.70 20.88
N PRO A 68 15.17 18.76 21.01
CA PRO A 68 15.23 17.48 20.29
C PRO A 68 15.17 17.64 18.77
N CYS A 69 14.69 18.77 18.26
CA CYS A 69 14.61 19.04 16.82
C CYS A 69 15.97 19.28 16.16
N GLY A 70 17.06 19.34 16.93
CA GLY A 70 18.45 19.37 16.44
C GLY A 70 19.22 18.07 16.68
N LEU A 71 18.56 16.98 17.07
CA LEU A 71 19.22 15.68 17.18
C LEU A 71 19.54 15.14 15.78
N GLU A 72 20.66 14.43 15.68
CA GLU A 72 21.22 13.90 14.44
C GLU A 72 21.69 12.48 14.73
N TYR A 73 21.13 11.48 14.05
CA TYR A 73 21.39 10.08 14.37
C TYR A 73 22.86 9.68 14.17
N GLN A 74 23.60 10.39 13.31
CA GLN A 74 25.02 10.17 13.09
C GLN A 74 25.86 10.40 14.37
N TRP A 75 25.49 11.37 15.21
CA TRP A 75 26.31 11.86 16.34
C TRP A 75 25.68 11.59 17.71
N HIS A 76 24.36 11.71 17.82
CA HIS A 76 23.65 11.86 19.10
C HIS A 76 23.04 10.55 19.62
N THR A 77 23.74 9.42 19.48
CA THR A 77 23.26 8.06 19.77
C THR A 77 24.31 7.16 20.45
N ASN A 78 23.86 6.16 21.20
CA ASN A 78 24.69 5.07 21.73
C ASN A 78 24.94 3.91 20.72
N VAL A 79 24.47 4.04 19.47
CA VAL A 79 24.79 3.07 18.40
C VAL A 79 26.16 3.40 17.80
N THR A 80 27.18 2.63 18.17
CA THR A 80 28.56 2.79 17.68
C THR A 80 28.97 1.78 16.60
N ASP A 81 28.11 0.81 16.30
CA ASP A 81 28.35 -0.27 15.32
C ASP A 81 28.47 0.19 13.85
N GLY A 82 27.96 1.38 13.51
CA GLY A 82 27.92 1.90 12.14
C GLY A 82 27.00 1.13 11.19
N HIS A 83 27.28 1.23 9.88
CA HIS A 83 26.49 0.60 8.80
C HIS A 83 25.00 0.98 8.82
N ASN A 84 24.70 2.27 9.04
CA ASN A 84 23.35 2.84 9.20
C ASN A 84 22.49 2.26 10.33
N LYS A 85 23.04 1.42 11.22
CA LYS A 85 22.33 0.93 12.41
C LYS A 85 21.86 2.06 13.33
N GLU A 86 22.54 3.20 13.27
CA GLU A 86 22.17 4.42 13.99
C GLU A 86 20.89 5.08 13.47
N ASN A 87 20.51 4.91 12.20
CA ASN A 87 19.31 5.49 11.61
C ASN A 87 18.04 4.77 12.11
N PRO A 88 17.12 5.44 12.83
CA PRO A 88 15.94 4.77 13.38
C PRO A 88 14.97 4.23 12.32
N CYS A 89 14.94 4.82 11.13
CA CYS A 89 14.10 4.37 10.00
C CYS A 89 14.79 3.34 9.09
N GLU A 90 16.01 2.90 9.40
CA GLU A 90 16.72 1.89 8.60
C GLU A 90 15.96 0.55 8.62
N LYS A 91 15.92 -0.14 7.47
CA LYS A 91 15.05 -1.30 7.23
C LYS A 91 13.59 -1.07 7.63
N ARG A 92 13.02 0.10 7.32
CA ARG A 92 11.57 0.39 7.42
C ARG A 92 11.01 0.76 6.05
N SER A 93 9.69 0.63 5.87
CA SER A 93 9.07 1.02 4.61
C SER A 93 8.97 2.55 4.52
N ASP A 94 9.30 3.04 3.33
CA ASP A 94 9.16 4.43 2.90
C ASP A 94 7.67 4.81 2.72
N VAL A 95 6.80 3.79 2.58
CA VAL A 95 5.34 3.92 2.59
C VAL A 95 4.86 3.97 4.04
N ARG A 96 4.15 5.05 4.40
CA ARG A 96 3.57 5.24 5.74
C ARG A 96 2.05 5.04 5.79
N PHE A 97 1.39 5.19 4.64
CA PHE A 97 -0.06 5.17 4.49
C PHE A 97 -0.45 4.30 3.28
N SER A 98 -0.52 2.98 3.49
CA SER A 98 -0.84 2.04 2.40
C SER A 98 -2.34 1.85 2.21
N ASP A 99 -2.80 1.82 0.96
CA ASP A 99 -4.18 1.49 0.53
C ASP A 99 -4.35 0.04 0.06
N THR A 100 -3.23 -0.64 -0.14
CA THR A 100 -3.10 -2.03 -0.58
C THR A 100 -2.76 -2.97 0.57
N GLU A 101 -1.88 -2.55 1.48
CA GLU A 101 -1.43 -3.37 2.61
C GLU A 101 -2.31 -3.17 3.86
N GLY A 102 -2.33 -4.21 4.70
CA GLY A 102 -3.22 -4.34 5.86
C GLY A 102 -2.51 -4.29 7.22
N ALA A 103 -3.20 -4.75 8.24
CA ALA A 103 -2.64 -4.93 9.59
C ALA A 103 -2.05 -6.35 9.75
N GLN A 104 -1.03 -6.50 10.59
CA GLN A 104 -0.46 -7.82 10.90
C GLN A 104 -1.19 -8.45 12.09
N CYS A 105 -2.03 -9.45 11.81
CA CYS A 105 -2.90 -10.10 12.80
C CYS A 105 -2.42 -11.50 13.24
N HIS A 106 -1.36 -12.08 12.68
CA HIS A 106 -0.96 -13.46 12.96
C HIS A 106 -0.47 -13.63 14.41
N SER A 107 -0.99 -14.65 15.11
CA SER A 107 -0.63 -15.03 16.48
C SER A 107 0.89 -15.04 16.79
N LYS A 108 1.69 -15.73 15.97
CA LYS A 108 3.18 -15.75 16.04
C LYS A 108 3.82 -14.36 16.10
N LYS A 109 3.21 -13.36 15.45
CA LYS A 109 3.68 -11.96 15.35
C LYS A 109 3.09 -11.02 16.41
N ILE A 110 2.10 -11.45 17.21
CA ILE A 110 1.38 -10.59 18.17
C ILE A 110 1.30 -11.24 19.56
N ARG A 111 2.00 -10.65 20.53
CA ARG A 111 2.02 -11.05 21.96
C ARG A 111 0.59 -11.05 22.53
N GLY A 112 0.17 -12.18 23.11
CA GLY A 112 -1.14 -12.29 23.74
C GLY A 112 -2.34 -12.50 22.79
N SER A 113 -2.08 -12.76 21.50
CA SER A 113 -3.05 -13.35 20.56
C SER A 113 -2.97 -14.88 20.65
N ASN A 114 -4.05 -15.54 21.09
CA ASN A 114 -4.00 -16.97 21.45
C ASN A 114 -4.24 -17.93 20.28
N SER A 115 -4.80 -17.46 19.17
CA SER A 115 -5.10 -18.29 17.99
C SER A 115 -5.27 -17.43 16.74
N ASN A 116 -5.63 -18.03 15.60
CA ASN A 116 -6.08 -17.26 14.45
C ASN A 116 -7.44 -16.56 14.71
N LYS A 117 -8.25 -17.08 15.65
CA LYS A 117 -9.63 -16.66 15.95
C LYS A 117 -9.76 -15.69 17.15
N ASP A 118 -8.67 -15.33 17.84
CA ASP A 118 -8.61 -14.38 18.98
C ASP A 118 -7.26 -13.63 19.01
N GLY A 119 -7.27 -12.30 18.96
CA GLY A 119 -6.04 -11.51 19.01
C GLY A 119 -6.18 -10.02 18.66
N ALA A 120 -5.05 -9.31 18.77
CA ALA A 120 -4.89 -7.95 18.26
C ALA A 120 -4.25 -7.95 16.86
N CYS A 121 -4.39 -6.84 16.13
CA CYS A 121 -3.79 -6.62 14.82
C CYS A 121 -2.88 -5.39 14.86
N ALA A 122 -1.60 -5.52 14.51
CA ALA A 122 -0.69 -4.38 14.47
C ALA A 122 -0.89 -3.57 13.17
N PRO A 123 -1.28 -2.28 13.24
CA PRO A 123 -1.58 -1.48 12.05
C PRO A 123 -0.32 -1.19 11.24
N PHE A 124 -0.45 -0.97 9.93
CA PHE A 124 0.66 -0.84 8.99
C PHE A 124 1.74 0.17 9.45
N ARG A 125 1.32 1.33 9.95
CA ARG A 125 2.17 2.37 10.57
C ARG A 125 3.07 1.80 11.68
N ARG A 126 2.55 0.95 12.57
CA ARG A 126 3.31 0.32 13.66
C ARG A 126 4.36 -0.65 13.13
N LEU A 127 4.07 -1.40 12.06
CA LEU A 127 5.00 -2.39 11.50
C LEU A 127 6.31 -1.72 11.08
N HIS A 128 6.19 -0.55 10.44
CA HIS A 128 7.30 0.24 9.90
C HIS A 128 7.75 1.40 10.79
N LEU A 129 7.34 1.41 12.07
CA LEU A 129 7.75 2.42 13.06
C LEU A 129 9.30 2.56 13.10
N CYS A 130 9.79 3.80 13.14
CA CYS A 130 11.23 4.11 13.13
C CYS A 130 11.85 3.94 14.52
N ASP A 131 12.26 2.71 14.83
CA ASP A 131 12.81 2.27 16.12
C ASP A 131 14.05 1.36 15.97
N TYR A 132 14.70 1.33 14.78
CA TYR A 132 15.80 0.39 14.50
C TYR A 132 17.06 0.66 15.31
N ASN A 133 17.29 1.89 15.74
CA ASN A 133 18.41 2.23 16.62
C ASN A 133 18.34 1.47 17.95
N PHE A 134 17.15 1.24 18.52
CA PHE A 134 16.98 0.60 19.84
C PHE A 134 17.57 -0.81 19.92
N GLU A 135 17.41 -1.65 18.89
CA GLU A 135 17.97 -3.01 18.88
C GLU A 135 19.48 -3.04 18.60
N ASN A 136 20.07 -1.92 18.18
CA ASN A 136 21.48 -1.77 17.83
C ASN A 136 22.30 -0.96 18.85
N ILE A 137 21.73 -0.53 19.99
CA ILE A 137 22.47 0.17 21.06
C ILE A 137 23.60 -0.73 21.58
N SER A 138 24.84 -0.26 21.47
CA SER A 138 26.05 -1.03 21.80
C SER A 138 26.99 -0.35 22.80
N ALA A 139 27.00 0.98 22.92
CA ALA A 139 27.77 1.73 23.92
C ALA A 139 27.13 1.68 25.34
N LEU A 140 26.88 0.47 25.84
CA LEU A 140 26.12 0.21 27.07
C LEU A 140 26.75 0.83 28.33
N ASP A 141 28.08 0.98 28.38
CA ASP A 141 28.80 1.62 29.50
C ASP A 141 28.43 3.11 29.69
N LYS A 142 27.77 3.73 28.71
CA LYS A 142 27.44 5.16 28.64
C LYS A 142 25.93 5.41 28.78
N ILE A 143 25.14 4.35 28.91
CA ILE A 143 23.68 4.42 29.09
C ILE A 143 23.34 5.07 30.43
N ASN A 144 22.59 6.16 30.34
CA ASN A 144 22.01 6.90 31.45
C ASN A 144 20.71 7.59 30.97
N ASN A 145 19.96 8.22 31.89
CA ASN A 145 18.69 8.86 31.56
C ASN A 145 18.77 9.89 30.42
N HIS A 146 19.91 10.57 30.27
CA HIS A 146 20.11 11.62 29.27
C HIS A 146 20.42 11.03 27.89
N THR A 147 21.31 10.04 27.82
CA THR A 147 21.70 9.39 26.56
C THR A 147 20.57 8.50 26.02
N LEU A 148 19.87 7.77 26.89
CA LEU A 148 18.65 7.02 26.52
C LEU A 148 17.53 7.94 26.03
N LEU A 149 17.36 9.13 26.64
CA LEU A 149 16.39 10.12 26.17
C LEU A 149 16.69 10.59 24.74
N ALA A 150 17.96 10.81 24.40
CA ALA A 150 18.34 11.19 23.04
C ALA A 150 18.06 10.07 22.03
N ASP A 151 18.38 8.81 22.33
CA ASP A 151 18.05 7.67 21.46
C ASP A 151 16.54 7.53 21.23
N VAL A 152 15.71 7.73 22.26
CA VAL A 152 14.24 7.72 22.15
C VAL A 152 13.70 8.95 21.41
N CYS A 153 14.32 10.13 21.60
CA CYS A 153 13.97 11.33 20.85
C CYS A 153 14.39 11.24 19.37
N LEU A 154 15.48 10.55 19.01
CA LEU A 154 15.85 10.27 17.62
C LEU A 154 14.81 9.39 16.91
N ALA A 155 14.40 8.29 17.56
CA ALA A 155 13.33 7.43 17.06
C ALA A 155 12.03 8.23 16.82
N ALA A 156 11.63 9.03 17.81
CA ALA A 156 10.47 9.90 17.71
C ALA A 156 10.60 10.99 16.62
N LEU A 157 11.77 11.62 16.48
CA LEU A 157 12.04 12.66 15.48
C LEU A 157 11.86 12.13 14.06
N HIS A 158 12.54 11.03 13.71
CA HIS A 158 12.50 10.47 12.36
C HIS A 158 11.18 9.74 12.05
N GLU A 159 10.49 9.17 13.06
CA GLU A 159 9.10 8.73 12.94
C GLU A 159 8.17 9.90 12.56
N GLY A 160 8.34 11.04 13.22
CA GLY A 160 7.58 12.28 12.96
C GLY A 160 7.89 12.88 11.58
N GLU A 161 9.17 12.95 11.21
CA GLU A 161 9.64 13.38 9.88
C GLU A 161 9.07 12.49 8.77
N SER A 162 9.16 11.17 8.92
CA SER A 162 8.65 10.19 7.94
C SER A 162 7.13 10.30 7.75
N ILE A 163 6.37 10.46 8.83
CA ILE A 163 4.92 10.70 8.77
C ILE A 163 4.62 12.06 8.10
N THR A 164 5.22 13.15 8.59
CA THR A 164 4.91 14.52 8.14
C THR A 164 5.28 14.76 6.67
N GLY A 165 6.41 14.21 6.21
CA GLY A 165 6.84 14.32 4.81
C GLY A 165 5.94 13.59 3.81
N ARG A 166 5.32 12.47 4.21
CA ARG A 166 4.39 11.70 3.36
C ARG A 166 2.92 12.14 3.51
N TYR A 167 2.55 12.77 4.62
CA TYR A 167 1.16 13.11 4.94
C TYR A 167 0.43 13.98 3.88
N PRO A 168 1.03 15.00 3.24
CA PRO A 168 0.33 15.77 2.20
C PRO A 168 -0.15 14.90 1.02
N GLN A 169 0.66 13.91 0.60
CA GLN A 169 0.28 12.97 -0.46
C GLN A 169 -0.88 12.06 -0.01
N HIS A 170 -0.88 11.62 1.25
CA HIS A 170 -1.99 10.88 1.83
C HIS A 170 -3.27 11.72 1.89
N GLN A 171 -3.20 12.97 2.36
CA GLN A 171 -4.33 13.89 2.46
C GLN A 171 -4.95 14.21 1.09
N GLU A 172 -4.12 14.42 0.06
CA GLU A 172 -4.58 14.66 -1.31
C GLU A 172 -5.24 13.42 -1.95
N THR A 173 -4.72 12.22 -1.68
CA THR A 173 -5.29 10.95 -2.19
C THR A 173 -6.45 10.40 -1.34
N ASN A 174 -6.80 11.07 -0.24
CA ASN A 174 -7.86 10.74 0.71
C ASN A 174 -8.62 12.00 1.18
N ARG A 175 -8.93 12.91 0.24
CA ARG A 175 -9.62 14.19 0.55
C ARG A 175 -10.93 13.95 1.32
N GLY A 176 -11.00 14.46 2.55
CA GLY A 176 -12.16 14.34 3.44
C GLY A 176 -12.26 13.02 4.23
N THR A 177 -11.39 12.05 3.98
CA THR A 177 -11.34 10.72 4.64
C THR A 177 -10.02 10.41 5.34
N ALA A 178 -8.95 11.17 5.08
CA ALA A 178 -7.67 11.05 5.79
C ALA A 178 -7.81 11.28 7.31
N SER A 179 -7.16 10.45 8.11
CA SER A 179 -7.03 10.67 9.56
C SER A 179 -6.16 11.89 9.84
N GLN A 180 -6.50 12.66 10.88
CA GLN A 180 -5.81 13.92 11.17
C GLN A 180 -4.35 13.70 11.61
N LEU A 181 -3.41 14.48 11.07
CA LEU A 181 -1.96 14.36 11.31
C LEU A 181 -1.60 14.20 12.81
N CYS A 182 -2.11 15.06 13.68
CA CYS A 182 -1.81 15.00 15.11
C CYS A 182 -2.29 13.69 15.77
N THR A 183 -3.33 13.05 15.24
CA THR A 183 -3.82 11.74 15.71
C THR A 183 -2.89 10.62 15.24
N VAL A 184 -2.37 10.69 14.00
CA VAL A 184 -1.38 9.72 13.49
C VAL A 184 -0.09 9.80 14.33
N LEU A 185 0.39 11.00 14.62
CA LEU A 185 1.56 11.23 15.48
C LEU A 185 1.29 10.77 16.93
N ALA A 186 0.08 10.98 17.47
CA ALA A 186 -0.32 10.46 18.79
C ALA A 186 -0.30 8.91 18.87
N ARG A 187 -0.72 8.22 17.79
CA ARG A 187 -0.66 6.76 17.70
C ARG A 187 0.79 6.25 17.68
N SER A 188 1.68 6.86 16.88
CA SER A 188 3.12 6.50 16.88
C SER A 188 3.84 6.86 18.18
N PHE A 189 3.54 8.00 18.80
CA PHE A 189 4.04 8.38 20.12
C PHE A 189 3.67 7.35 21.20
N ALA A 190 2.42 6.90 21.21
CA ALA A 190 1.94 5.90 22.17
C ALA A 190 2.56 4.50 21.92
N ASP A 191 2.83 4.13 20.67
CA ASP A 191 3.55 2.89 20.34
C ASP A 191 5.04 2.97 20.74
N ILE A 192 5.72 4.10 20.53
CA ILE A 192 7.09 4.33 21.07
C ILE A 192 7.08 4.20 22.60
N GLY A 193 6.07 4.76 23.27
CA GLY A 193 5.88 4.60 24.72
C GLY A 193 5.71 3.14 25.16
N ASP A 194 4.92 2.34 24.43
CA ASP A 194 4.75 0.92 24.75
C ASP A 194 5.99 0.07 24.45
N ILE A 195 6.79 0.44 23.45
CA ILE A 195 8.11 -0.18 23.20
C ILE A 195 9.03 0.08 24.38
N VAL A 196 9.25 1.36 24.74
CA VAL A 196 10.10 1.74 25.89
C VAL A 196 9.66 1.02 27.16
N ARG A 197 8.34 0.92 27.39
CA ARG A 197 7.74 0.29 28.58
C ARG A 197 7.68 -1.25 28.55
N GLY A 198 8.16 -1.91 27.49
CA GLY A 198 8.13 -3.38 27.37
C GLY A 198 6.71 -3.95 27.26
N LYS A 199 5.75 -3.11 26.86
CA LYS A 199 4.32 -3.41 26.74
C LYS A 199 3.87 -3.68 25.31
N ASP A 200 4.67 -3.25 24.33
CA ASP A 200 4.35 -3.44 22.92
C ASP A 200 4.06 -4.91 22.59
N LEU A 201 3.04 -5.10 21.76
CA LEU A 201 2.51 -6.41 21.40
C LEU A 201 3.14 -6.96 20.11
N TYR A 202 3.89 -6.18 19.34
CA TYR A 202 4.39 -6.59 18.03
C TYR A 202 5.74 -7.31 18.12
N ARG A 203 5.82 -8.51 17.55
CA ARG A 203 7.03 -9.34 17.51
C ARG A 203 7.63 -9.36 16.11
N ARG A 204 8.76 -8.67 15.92
CA ARG A 204 9.54 -8.74 14.67
C ARG A 204 10.23 -10.10 14.52
N ASP A 205 11.07 -10.46 15.50
CA ASP A 205 11.86 -11.70 15.52
C ASP A 205 11.02 -12.98 15.68
N LYS A 206 11.66 -14.13 15.40
CA LYS A 206 11.15 -15.46 15.75
C LYS A 206 11.57 -15.80 17.19
N GLY A 207 10.65 -15.74 18.16
CA GLY A 207 10.91 -16.10 19.55
C GLY A 207 9.75 -15.79 20.50
N GLU A 208 9.91 -16.11 21.79
CA GLU A 208 9.00 -15.59 22.83
C GLU A 208 9.31 -14.12 23.18
N GLU A 209 10.51 -13.65 22.86
CA GLU A 209 11.04 -12.32 23.14
C GLU A 209 11.82 -11.82 21.91
N THR A 210 11.91 -10.50 21.72
CA THR A 210 12.63 -9.88 20.59
C THR A 210 14.00 -9.36 21.03
N LYS A 211 14.92 -9.20 20.07
CA LYS A 211 16.24 -8.58 20.33
C LYS A 211 16.09 -7.19 20.95
N LEU A 212 15.11 -6.43 20.45
CA LEU A 212 14.78 -5.08 20.92
C LEU A 212 14.37 -5.08 22.40
N GLU A 213 13.46 -5.95 22.83
CA GLU A 213 13.05 -6.01 24.24
C GLU A 213 14.18 -6.52 25.15
N GLN A 214 15.00 -7.47 24.69
CA GLN A 214 16.20 -7.90 25.42
C GLN A 214 17.19 -6.75 25.62
N LYS A 215 17.41 -5.95 24.58
CA LYS A 215 18.26 -4.75 24.64
C LYS A 215 17.69 -3.69 25.58
N LEU A 216 16.37 -3.46 25.59
CA LEU A 216 15.72 -2.57 26.54
C LEU A 216 15.81 -3.07 27.98
N LYS A 217 15.71 -4.38 28.24
CA LYS A 217 15.91 -4.94 29.60
C LYS A 217 17.32 -4.69 30.12
N GLU A 218 18.34 -4.90 29.28
CA GLU A 218 19.74 -4.62 29.59
C GLU A 218 19.95 -3.12 29.92
N ILE A 219 19.44 -2.23 29.06
CA ILE A 219 19.45 -0.78 29.24
C ILE A 219 18.78 -0.37 30.57
N PHE A 220 17.56 -0.84 30.86
CA PHE A 220 16.86 -0.46 32.09
C PHE A 220 17.48 -1.06 33.35
N GLY A 221 18.16 -2.20 33.26
CA GLY A 221 19.02 -2.70 34.34
C GLY A 221 20.21 -1.77 34.63
N ILE A 222 20.79 -1.13 33.61
CA ILE A 222 21.83 -0.12 33.78
C ILE A 222 21.26 1.17 34.40
N ILE A 223 20.07 1.62 33.96
CA ILE A 223 19.35 2.75 34.58
C ILE A 223 19.06 2.48 36.07
N TYR A 224 18.56 1.29 36.42
CA TYR A 224 18.32 0.87 37.81
C TYR A 224 19.60 0.95 38.66
N ASN A 225 20.69 0.36 38.17
CA ASN A 225 21.97 0.35 38.89
C ASN A 225 22.54 1.76 39.08
N ASN A 226 22.41 2.64 38.08
CA ASN A 226 22.80 4.05 38.19
C ASN A 226 21.93 4.82 39.19
N LEU A 227 20.61 4.61 39.20
CA LEU A 227 19.71 5.19 40.21
C LEU A 227 20.12 4.77 41.64
N MET A 228 20.34 3.48 41.87
CA MET A 228 20.72 2.96 43.18
C MET A 228 22.11 3.44 43.63
N LYS A 229 23.02 3.71 42.69
CA LYS A 229 24.33 4.32 42.95
C LYS A 229 24.23 5.80 43.35
N ASP A 230 23.33 6.56 42.72
CA ASP A 230 23.04 7.95 43.07
C ASP A 230 22.42 8.06 44.47
N LEU A 231 21.40 7.24 44.76
CA LEU A 231 20.67 7.26 46.04
C LEU A 231 21.57 6.87 47.24
N LYS A 232 22.60 6.05 47.01
CA LYS A 232 23.63 5.71 48.01
C LYS A 232 24.64 6.85 48.29
N ASN A 233 24.61 7.98 47.57
CA ASN A 233 25.62 9.04 47.66
C ASN A 233 25.08 10.33 48.32
N ASP A 234 25.30 10.47 49.63
CA ASP A 234 24.87 11.63 50.43
C ASP A 234 25.36 13.00 49.90
N LYS A 235 26.43 13.05 49.10
CA LYS A 235 26.90 14.30 48.46
C LYS A 235 26.07 14.73 47.24
N ILE A 236 25.35 13.81 46.61
CA ILE A 236 24.44 14.05 45.48
C ILE A 236 23.01 14.27 45.99
N ARG A 237 22.64 13.53 47.05
CA ARG A 237 21.34 13.52 47.74
C ARG A 237 20.75 14.91 48.07
N GLY A 238 21.59 15.93 48.27
CA GLY A 238 21.18 17.28 48.63
C GLY A 238 21.11 18.32 47.50
N LYS A 239 21.16 17.94 46.20
CA LYS A 239 21.23 18.94 45.11
C LYS A 239 20.21 18.89 43.97
N ASN A 240 19.71 17.73 43.54
CA ASN A 240 18.96 17.65 42.25
C ASN A 240 17.88 16.55 42.13
N LYS A 241 17.48 15.87 43.21
CA LYS A 241 16.44 14.81 43.17
C LYS A 241 15.43 14.99 44.31
N GLY A 242 14.24 14.38 44.18
CA GLY A 242 13.15 14.44 45.16
C GLY A 242 13.46 13.72 46.48
N ASN A 243 12.48 13.65 47.38
CA ASN A 243 12.66 13.09 48.74
C ASN A 243 12.92 11.56 48.81
N VAL A 244 12.88 10.87 47.66
CA VAL A 244 12.94 9.41 47.52
C VAL A 244 14.18 8.81 48.20
N THR A 245 13.97 7.82 49.08
CA THR A 245 15.06 7.04 49.68
C THR A 245 15.45 5.84 48.82
N MET A 246 16.57 5.19 49.17
CA MET A 246 16.97 3.93 48.57
C MET A 246 15.93 2.82 48.84
N GLU A 247 15.46 2.70 50.08
CA GLU A 247 14.50 1.66 50.47
C GLU A 247 13.17 1.82 49.72
N GLU A 248 12.70 3.07 49.52
CA GLU A 248 11.51 3.38 48.74
C GLU A 248 11.67 3.01 47.27
N ALA A 249 12.84 3.29 46.67
CA ALA A 249 13.13 2.92 45.29
C ALA A 249 13.30 1.40 45.10
N GLU A 250 13.94 0.70 46.04
CA GLU A 250 14.14 -0.77 45.99
C GLU A 250 12.80 -1.52 46.12
N GLU A 251 11.86 -1.06 46.96
CA GLU A 251 10.51 -1.64 47.08
C GLU A 251 9.60 -1.28 45.89
N ARG A 252 9.74 -0.08 45.29
CA ARG A 252 8.98 0.32 44.09
C ARG A 252 9.45 -0.41 42.83
N TYR A 253 10.76 -0.56 42.63
CA TYR A 253 11.37 -1.10 41.40
C TYR A 253 11.84 -2.56 41.53
N LYS A 254 11.13 -3.34 42.35
CA LYS A 254 11.45 -4.75 42.66
C LYS A 254 11.29 -5.75 41.52
N ASP A 255 10.66 -5.41 40.39
CA ASP A 255 10.78 -6.21 39.15
C ASP A 255 12.15 -5.98 38.50
N THR A 256 13.18 -6.69 38.98
CA THR A 256 14.52 -6.68 38.38
C THR A 256 14.64 -7.57 37.14
N THR A 257 13.52 -8.05 36.56
CA THR A 257 13.49 -8.95 35.38
C THR A 257 13.01 -8.25 34.11
N ASN A 258 12.05 -7.32 34.23
CA ASN A 258 11.58 -6.49 33.11
C ASN A 258 11.68 -4.99 33.40
N PHE A 259 11.74 -4.60 34.68
CA PHE A 259 11.76 -3.22 35.15
C PHE A 259 10.49 -2.42 34.78
N TYR A 260 9.31 -3.06 34.75
CA TYR A 260 8.07 -2.41 34.28
C TYR A 260 7.79 -1.09 35.02
N GLU A 261 7.80 -1.07 36.36
CA GLU A 261 7.56 0.13 37.18
C GLU A 261 8.58 1.24 36.88
N LEU A 262 9.85 0.90 36.70
CA LEU A 262 10.92 1.85 36.38
C LEU A 262 10.74 2.46 34.99
N ARG A 263 10.29 1.66 34.01
CA ARG A 263 10.04 2.13 32.64
C ARG A 263 8.80 3.02 32.54
N GLU A 264 7.73 2.73 33.30
CA GLU A 264 6.55 3.60 33.38
C GLU A 264 6.92 4.99 33.91
N ASP A 265 7.65 5.04 35.03
CA ASP A 265 8.07 6.30 35.64
C ASP A 265 9.08 7.05 34.77
N TRP A 266 9.99 6.33 34.10
CA TRP A 266 10.92 6.92 33.13
C TRP A 266 10.16 7.51 31.93
N TRP A 267 9.14 6.83 31.43
CA TRP A 267 8.31 7.37 30.36
C TRP A 267 7.56 8.63 30.81
N ASP A 268 6.87 8.62 31.96
CA ASP A 268 6.17 9.84 32.45
C ASP A 268 7.12 11.02 32.68
N ALA A 269 8.33 10.77 33.20
CA ALA A 269 9.35 11.80 33.40
C ALA A 269 9.88 12.41 32.08
N ASN A 270 9.72 11.74 30.94
CA ASN A 270 10.35 12.10 29.67
C ASN A 270 9.39 12.36 28.50
N ARG A 271 8.12 11.91 28.59
CA ARG A 271 7.12 11.92 27.50
C ARG A 271 6.94 13.27 26.82
N ALA A 272 7.05 14.39 27.55
CA ALA A 272 6.94 15.74 26.98
C ALA A 272 8.08 16.07 26.00
N LYS A 273 9.31 15.65 26.27
CA LYS A 273 10.45 15.84 25.36
C LYS A 273 10.32 14.95 24.12
N VAL A 274 9.83 13.73 24.29
CA VAL A 274 9.55 12.79 23.18
C VAL A 274 8.41 13.30 22.29
N TRP A 275 7.36 13.91 22.87
CA TRP A 275 6.30 14.55 22.09
C TRP A 275 6.81 15.75 21.27
N LYS A 276 7.71 16.57 21.84
CA LYS A 276 8.34 17.64 21.08
C LYS A 276 9.13 17.09 19.88
N ALA A 277 9.87 15.99 20.07
CA ALA A 277 10.63 15.34 19.00
C ALA A 277 9.74 14.90 17.81
N ILE A 278 8.68 14.13 18.08
CA ILE A 278 7.77 13.62 17.02
C ILE A 278 6.93 14.72 16.33
N THR A 279 6.92 15.95 16.86
CA THR A 279 6.20 17.09 16.28
C THR A 279 7.10 18.15 15.64
N CYS A 280 8.43 17.97 15.61
CA CYS A 280 9.39 18.97 15.12
C CYS A 280 9.12 19.49 13.69
N HIS A 281 8.62 18.64 12.79
CA HIS A 281 8.39 18.97 11.38
C HIS A 281 6.92 19.25 11.04
N VAL A 282 6.05 19.43 12.05
CA VAL A 282 4.63 19.74 11.83
C VAL A 282 4.45 21.21 11.41
N VAL A 283 3.97 21.41 10.19
CA VAL A 283 3.60 22.74 9.67
C VAL A 283 2.35 23.32 10.35
N SER A 284 2.28 24.65 10.39
CA SER A 284 1.12 25.39 10.91
C SER A 284 -0.17 25.02 10.17
N GLY A 285 -1.25 24.80 10.92
CA GLY A 285 -2.58 24.40 10.47
C GLY A 285 -3.10 23.09 11.08
N ASN A 286 -2.28 22.40 11.87
CA ASN A 286 -2.56 21.07 12.42
C ASN A 286 -2.85 21.12 13.92
N ASN A 287 -4.10 20.85 14.31
CA ASN A 287 -4.49 20.74 15.72
C ASN A 287 -4.80 19.31 16.13
N TYR A 288 -4.56 18.99 17.41
CA TYR A 288 -5.05 17.76 18.02
C TYR A 288 -6.57 17.84 18.20
N PHE A 289 -7.27 16.71 18.04
CA PHE A 289 -8.74 16.69 17.94
C PHE A 289 -9.45 17.00 19.27
N ARG A 290 -8.79 16.85 20.42
CA ARG A 290 -9.28 17.27 21.73
C ARG A 290 -8.58 18.53 22.20
N HIS A 291 -9.34 19.43 22.83
CA HIS A 291 -8.81 20.66 23.44
C HIS A 291 -8.28 20.41 24.85
N THR A 292 -7.12 19.77 24.96
CA THR A 292 -6.52 19.32 26.23
C THR A 292 -5.52 20.31 26.84
N CYS A 293 -4.96 21.22 26.02
CA CYS A 293 -3.93 22.16 26.46
C CYS A 293 -4.46 23.10 27.57
N ASN A 294 -3.76 23.15 28.72
CA ASN A 294 -4.23 23.87 29.91
C ASN A 294 -5.70 23.56 30.28
N GLY A 295 -6.14 22.31 30.05
CA GLY A 295 -7.43 21.76 30.45
C GLY A 295 -8.60 21.94 29.48
N GLN A 296 -8.62 22.99 28.63
CA GLN A 296 -9.71 23.24 27.65
C GLN A 296 -9.29 23.98 26.35
N ASN A 297 -8.00 24.15 26.05
CA ASN A 297 -7.53 24.89 24.87
C ASN A 297 -7.03 23.94 23.75
N PRO A 298 -7.12 24.35 22.47
CA PRO A 298 -6.44 23.66 21.38
C PRO A 298 -4.91 23.83 21.45
N THR A 299 -4.22 23.04 20.64
CA THR A 299 -2.78 23.18 20.34
C THR A 299 -2.47 24.46 19.53
N GLN A 300 -1.19 24.80 19.36
CA GLN A 300 -0.74 26.00 18.64
C GLN A 300 -0.72 25.82 17.10
N ASN A 301 -1.70 25.12 16.52
CA ASN A 301 -1.74 24.74 15.10
C ASN A 301 -0.54 23.91 14.61
N ASN A 302 0.27 23.34 15.52
CA ASN A 302 1.46 22.52 15.23
C ASN A 302 1.49 21.21 16.03
N CYS A 303 0.33 20.69 16.47
CA CYS A 303 0.19 19.58 17.42
C CYS A 303 0.84 19.77 18.81
N GLN A 304 1.34 20.95 19.21
CA GLN A 304 1.95 21.21 20.53
C GLN A 304 1.09 22.13 21.42
N CYS A 305 1.16 21.95 22.74
CA CYS A 305 0.61 22.88 23.73
C CYS A 305 1.64 23.97 24.10
N ILE A 306 1.17 25.17 24.46
CA ILE A 306 2.01 26.31 24.90
C ILE A 306 2.91 25.95 26.09
N SER A 307 2.44 25.07 26.98
CA SER A 307 3.18 24.57 28.15
C SER A 307 4.29 23.57 27.81
N GLY A 308 4.34 23.05 26.58
CA GLY A 308 5.19 21.92 26.18
C GLY A 308 4.61 20.54 26.53
N ASP A 309 3.43 20.47 27.15
CA ASP A 309 2.76 19.20 27.44
C ASP A 309 2.30 18.49 26.15
N PRO A 310 2.32 17.15 26.11
CA PRO A 310 1.62 16.38 25.07
C PRO A 310 0.10 16.61 25.18
N PRO A 311 -0.60 16.93 24.08
CA PRO A 311 -2.06 17.09 24.07
C PRO A 311 -2.81 15.76 24.10
N THR A 312 -2.11 14.64 23.94
CA THR A 312 -2.68 13.29 23.91
C THR A 312 -2.34 12.52 25.19
N TYR A 313 -3.20 11.55 25.50
CA TYR A 313 -3.04 10.57 26.55
C TYR A 313 -3.21 9.13 26.01
N PHE A 314 -3.08 8.94 24.69
CA PHE A 314 -3.09 7.62 24.03
C PHE A 314 -2.01 6.69 24.61
N ASP A 315 -0.88 7.20 25.09
CA ASP A 315 0.13 6.42 25.80
C ASP A 315 -0.35 5.84 27.15
N TYR A 316 -1.52 6.23 27.65
CA TYR A 316 -2.20 5.60 28.81
C TYR A 316 -3.42 4.76 28.41
N VAL A 317 -3.68 4.61 27.10
CA VAL A 317 -4.67 3.68 26.53
C VAL A 317 -3.97 2.34 26.23
N PRO A 318 -4.52 1.17 26.62
CA PRO A 318 -4.00 -0.14 26.24
C PRO A 318 -3.83 -0.30 24.72
N GLN A 319 -2.65 -0.73 24.27
CA GLN A 319 -2.26 -0.70 22.85
C GLN A 319 -3.28 -1.33 21.89
N TYR A 320 -3.81 -2.50 22.25
CA TYR A 320 -4.82 -3.21 21.47
C TYR A 320 -6.06 -2.34 21.15
N LEU A 321 -6.53 -1.50 22.09
CA LEU A 321 -7.69 -0.63 21.86
C LEU A 321 -7.36 0.51 20.89
N ARG A 322 -6.13 1.04 20.93
CA ARG A 322 -5.66 2.05 19.95
C ARG A 322 -5.55 1.45 18.55
N TRP A 323 -5.00 0.25 18.44
CA TRP A 323 -4.86 -0.44 17.17
C TRP A 323 -6.23 -0.82 16.57
N PHE A 324 -7.21 -1.18 17.39
CA PHE A 324 -8.57 -1.48 16.91
C PHE A 324 -9.35 -0.20 16.51
N GLU A 325 -9.09 0.94 17.17
CA GLU A 325 -9.57 2.27 16.76
C GLU A 325 -8.94 2.73 15.44
N GLU A 326 -7.62 2.63 15.32
CA GLU A 326 -6.88 2.93 14.08
C GLU A 326 -7.34 2.03 12.94
N TRP A 327 -7.53 0.73 13.19
CA TRP A 327 -8.09 -0.23 12.24
C TRP A 327 -9.48 0.19 11.76
N ALA A 328 -10.36 0.67 12.64
CA ALA A 328 -11.72 1.08 12.27
C ALA A 328 -11.74 2.33 11.37
N GLU A 329 -10.93 3.35 11.69
CA GLU A 329 -10.74 4.48 10.78
C GLU A 329 -10.22 4.04 9.42
N ASP A 330 -9.17 3.21 9.40
CA ASP A 330 -8.47 2.82 8.18
C ASP A 330 -9.33 1.89 7.30
N PHE A 331 -10.13 1.00 7.91
CA PHE A 331 -11.17 0.22 7.25
C PHE A 331 -12.21 1.12 6.59
N CYS A 332 -12.78 2.09 7.31
CA CYS A 332 -13.80 2.98 6.75
C CYS A 332 -13.23 3.85 5.61
N ARG A 333 -12.02 4.37 5.77
CA ARG A 333 -11.27 5.12 4.76
C ARG A 333 -11.06 4.29 3.49
N LYS A 334 -10.56 3.06 3.63
CA LYS A 334 -10.29 2.11 2.53
C LYS A 334 -11.59 1.59 1.89
N LYS A 335 -12.65 1.32 2.66
CA LYS A 335 -13.95 0.87 2.16
C LYS A 335 -14.53 1.92 1.22
N LYS A 336 -14.63 3.18 1.67
CA LYS A 336 -15.18 4.26 0.84
C LYS A 336 -14.45 4.39 -0.50
N LYS A 337 -13.11 4.46 -0.49
CA LYS A 337 -12.28 4.53 -1.71
C LYS A 337 -12.50 3.35 -2.66
N LYS A 338 -12.61 2.13 -2.12
CA LYS A 338 -12.87 0.91 -2.93
C LYS A 338 -14.30 0.89 -3.49
N VAL A 339 -15.29 1.42 -2.77
CA VAL A 339 -16.69 1.51 -3.25
C VAL A 339 -16.87 2.64 -4.27
N GLU A 340 -16.19 3.78 -4.11
CA GLU A 340 -16.14 4.85 -5.13
C GLU A 340 -15.53 4.33 -6.45
N ASN A 341 -14.46 3.54 -6.38
CA ASN A 341 -13.90 2.84 -7.55
C ASN A 341 -14.89 1.82 -8.14
N ALA A 342 -15.53 0.99 -7.32
CA ALA A 342 -16.53 0.04 -7.80
C ALA A 342 -17.70 0.75 -8.51
N LYS A 343 -18.20 1.87 -7.96
CA LYS A 343 -19.21 2.72 -8.58
C LYS A 343 -18.76 3.21 -9.96
N LYS A 344 -17.56 3.80 -10.07
CA LYS A 344 -16.98 4.28 -11.33
C LYS A 344 -16.92 3.17 -12.39
N GLN A 345 -16.41 2.00 -12.01
CA GLN A 345 -16.15 0.89 -12.94
C GLN A 345 -17.42 0.10 -13.30
N CYS A 346 -18.43 0.07 -12.42
CA CYS A 346 -19.68 -0.65 -12.61
C CYS A 346 -20.86 0.22 -13.11
N ARG A 347 -20.74 1.54 -13.04
CA ARG A 347 -21.80 2.49 -13.46
C ARG A 347 -21.31 3.65 -14.35
N GLY A 348 -20.01 3.82 -14.55
CA GLY A 348 -19.42 4.93 -15.30
C GLY A 348 -19.07 6.13 -14.41
N ASP A 349 -18.40 7.13 -14.99
CA ASP A 349 -17.88 8.30 -14.27
C ASP A 349 -19.00 9.18 -13.69
N ASN A 350 -20.14 9.27 -14.38
CA ASN A 350 -21.33 9.96 -13.87
C ASN A 350 -22.15 9.07 -12.92
N GLY A 351 -21.72 7.83 -12.65
CA GLY A 351 -22.47 6.83 -11.90
C GLY A 351 -23.78 6.39 -12.56
N THR A 352 -23.98 6.70 -13.84
CA THR A 352 -25.26 6.58 -14.57
C THR A 352 -25.11 6.19 -16.04
N ASP A 353 -23.89 5.95 -16.52
CA ASP A 353 -23.58 5.73 -17.94
C ASP A 353 -23.84 4.28 -18.37
N ARG A 354 -23.69 3.33 -17.44
CA ARG A 354 -23.87 1.87 -17.63
C ARG A 354 -24.49 1.22 -16.39
N TYR A 355 -24.95 -0.03 -16.51
CA TYR A 355 -25.40 -0.83 -15.37
C TYR A 355 -24.84 -2.25 -15.45
N CYS A 356 -23.69 -2.47 -14.80
CA CYS A 356 -23.00 -3.76 -14.75
C CYS A 356 -23.30 -4.55 -13.47
N SER A 357 -23.23 -5.88 -13.50
CA SER A 357 -23.09 -6.69 -12.29
C SER A 357 -21.63 -6.83 -11.86
N GLY A 358 -21.39 -7.15 -10.59
CA GLY A 358 -20.06 -7.53 -10.09
C GLY A 358 -19.51 -8.84 -10.66
N ASP A 359 -20.32 -9.57 -11.46
CA ASP A 359 -19.88 -10.73 -12.25
C ASP A 359 -19.45 -10.32 -13.68
N GLY A 360 -19.60 -9.03 -14.03
CA GLY A 360 -19.24 -8.48 -15.33
C GLY A 360 -20.30 -8.66 -16.40
N PHE A 361 -21.60 -8.66 -16.03
CA PHE A 361 -22.71 -8.69 -16.99
C PHE A 361 -23.31 -7.30 -17.19
N ASP A 362 -23.56 -6.92 -18.45
CA ASP A 362 -24.43 -5.81 -18.83
C ASP A 362 -25.88 -6.17 -18.46
N CYS A 363 -26.39 -5.52 -17.41
CA CYS A 363 -27.74 -5.77 -16.92
C CYS A 363 -28.82 -5.12 -17.78
N THR A 364 -28.48 -4.29 -18.76
CA THR A 364 -29.47 -3.76 -19.72
C THR A 364 -29.90 -4.84 -20.73
N LYS A 365 -28.98 -5.74 -21.09
CA LYS A 365 -29.21 -6.85 -22.03
C LYS A 365 -29.43 -8.21 -21.33
N THR A 366 -28.80 -8.44 -20.18
CA THR A 366 -28.91 -9.70 -19.41
C THR A 366 -30.31 -9.88 -18.82
N ILE A 367 -30.92 -11.05 -19.08
CA ILE A 367 -32.24 -11.47 -18.60
C ILE A 367 -32.09 -12.88 -18.00
N ARG A 368 -31.68 -12.95 -16.73
CA ARG A 368 -31.35 -14.20 -16.03
C ARG A 368 -32.53 -15.18 -15.99
N ALA A 369 -33.77 -14.69 -15.82
CA ALA A 369 -34.97 -15.53 -15.81
C ALA A 369 -35.28 -16.21 -17.16
N LYS A 370 -34.76 -15.67 -18.26
CA LYS A 370 -34.81 -16.30 -19.60
C LYS A 370 -33.44 -16.86 -20.02
N TYR A 371 -32.50 -16.96 -19.08
CA TYR A 371 -31.16 -17.51 -19.25
C TYR A 371 -30.32 -16.81 -20.34
N ILE A 372 -30.62 -15.54 -20.63
CA ILE A 372 -29.86 -14.67 -21.55
C ILE A 372 -28.83 -13.88 -20.76
N TYR A 373 -27.56 -13.95 -21.15
CA TYR A 373 -26.44 -13.28 -20.49
C TYR A 373 -25.59 -12.51 -21.50
N ALA A 374 -25.50 -11.19 -21.34
CA ALA A 374 -24.53 -10.36 -22.03
C ALA A 374 -23.43 -9.96 -21.04
N ILE A 375 -22.17 -10.13 -21.41
CA ILE A 375 -21.04 -9.60 -20.64
C ILE A 375 -20.98 -8.09 -20.86
N GLY A 376 -20.90 -7.63 -22.10
CA GLY A 376 -20.55 -6.25 -22.41
C GLY A 376 -19.07 -5.97 -22.09
N ASP A 377 -18.33 -5.58 -23.12
CA ASP A 377 -16.94 -5.11 -23.06
C ASP A 377 -16.69 -4.14 -21.90
N GLU A 378 -17.50 -3.09 -21.82
CA GLU A 378 -17.47 -2.03 -20.81
C GLU A 378 -17.78 -2.49 -19.38
N CYS A 379 -18.38 -3.68 -19.21
CA CYS A 379 -18.79 -4.22 -17.91
C CYS A 379 -17.81 -5.25 -17.32
N THR A 380 -16.87 -5.78 -18.12
CA THR A 380 -15.79 -6.64 -17.61
C THR A 380 -14.98 -5.95 -16.50
N LYS A 381 -14.75 -4.63 -16.66
CA LYS A 381 -14.17 -3.70 -15.67
C LYS A 381 -14.76 -3.88 -14.27
N CYS A 382 -16.08 -4.04 -14.19
CA CYS A 382 -16.81 -4.20 -12.95
C CYS A 382 -16.41 -5.50 -12.22
N SER A 383 -16.31 -6.64 -12.91
CA SER A 383 -15.92 -7.89 -12.24
C SER A 383 -14.46 -7.88 -11.78
N PHE A 384 -13.56 -7.34 -12.62
CA PHE A 384 -12.16 -7.21 -12.25
C PHE A 384 -11.93 -6.35 -11.00
N TRP A 385 -12.75 -5.31 -10.75
CA TRP A 385 -12.70 -4.52 -9.52
C TRP A 385 -13.50 -5.12 -8.34
N CYS A 386 -14.68 -5.66 -8.61
CA CYS A 386 -15.54 -6.21 -7.57
C CYS A 386 -14.99 -7.48 -6.92
N ARG A 387 -14.24 -8.32 -7.64
CA ARG A 387 -13.67 -9.56 -7.07
C ARG A 387 -12.58 -9.26 -6.01
N PRO A 388 -11.54 -8.43 -6.27
CA PRO A 388 -10.62 -7.96 -5.23
C PRO A 388 -11.31 -7.18 -4.10
N TYR A 389 -12.33 -6.38 -4.38
CA TYR A 389 -13.07 -5.67 -3.32
C TYR A 389 -13.79 -6.63 -2.37
N LYS A 390 -14.55 -7.61 -2.89
CA LYS A 390 -15.22 -8.66 -2.10
C LYS A 390 -14.21 -9.44 -1.25
N ARG A 391 -13.06 -9.82 -1.85
CA ARG A 391 -11.98 -10.52 -1.16
C ARG A 391 -11.40 -9.68 0.00
N TRP A 392 -11.04 -8.43 -0.25
CA TRP A 392 -10.53 -7.50 0.77
C TRP A 392 -11.54 -7.33 1.92
N LEU A 393 -12.83 -7.21 1.60
CA LEU A 393 -13.87 -6.98 2.60
C LEU A 393 -14.08 -8.18 3.54
N GLU A 394 -13.96 -9.41 3.05
CA GLU A 394 -14.01 -10.61 3.90
C GLU A 394 -12.74 -10.75 4.75
N ASN A 395 -11.54 -10.47 4.23
CA ASN A 395 -10.32 -10.41 5.05
C ASN A 395 -10.49 -9.41 6.22
N GLN A 396 -10.96 -8.19 5.94
CA GLN A 396 -11.25 -7.18 6.96
C GLN A 396 -12.32 -7.66 7.97
N LYS A 397 -13.31 -8.46 7.54
CA LYS A 397 -14.29 -9.08 8.44
C LYS A 397 -13.63 -10.08 9.40
N GLN A 398 -12.65 -10.86 8.94
CA GLN A 398 -11.90 -11.77 9.82
C GLN A 398 -10.98 -11.01 10.80
N GLU A 399 -10.29 -9.96 10.34
CA GLU A 399 -9.54 -9.04 11.21
C GLU A 399 -10.44 -8.40 12.29
N PHE A 400 -11.65 -7.99 11.91
CA PHE A 400 -12.64 -7.45 12.81
C PHE A 400 -13.12 -8.48 13.84
N LEU A 401 -13.55 -9.67 13.42
CA LEU A 401 -14.09 -10.70 14.30
C LEU A 401 -13.04 -11.15 15.34
N LYS A 402 -11.77 -11.25 14.92
CA LYS A 402 -10.63 -11.54 15.79
C LYS A 402 -10.43 -10.47 16.87
N GLN A 403 -10.50 -9.20 16.49
CA GLN A 403 -10.37 -8.07 17.41
C GLN A 403 -11.60 -7.90 18.31
N LYS A 404 -12.83 -8.13 17.80
CA LYS A 404 -14.05 -8.16 18.61
C LYS A 404 -13.96 -9.20 19.73
N LYS A 405 -13.53 -10.42 19.42
CA LYS A 405 -13.32 -11.49 20.42
C LYS A 405 -12.23 -11.15 21.43
N LYS A 406 -11.17 -10.45 21.01
CA LYS A 406 -10.15 -9.92 21.92
C LYS A 406 -10.74 -8.87 22.88
N CYS A 407 -11.65 -8.01 22.40
CA CYS A 407 -12.41 -7.06 23.22
C CYS A 407 -13.23 -7.80 24.28
N GLU A 408 -14.03 -8.79 23.86
CA GLU A 408 -14.84 -9.65 24.73
C GLU A 408 -14.01 -10.33 25.81
N ASN A 409 -12.80 -10.80 25.50
CA ASN A 409 -11.89 -11.46 26.44
C ASN A 409 -11.28 -10.51 27.49
N GLU A 410 -10.88 -9.29 27.09
CA GLU A 410 -10.28 -8.31 28.02
C GLU A 410 -11.34 -7.55 28.85
N ILE A 411 -12.53 -7.30 28.26
CA ILE A 411 -13.70 -6.70 28.92
C ILE A 411 -14.38 -7.69 29.85
N SER A 412 -14.61 -8.97 29.48
CA SER A 412 -15.08 -9.97 30.47
C SER A 412 -14.05 -10.10 31.61
N GLY A 413 -12.77 -10.18 31.25
CA GLY A 413 -11.64 -10.35 32.15
C GLY A 413 -11.11 -11.79 32.22
N ASN A 414 -11.65 -12.70 31.40
CA ASN A 414 -11.17 -14.08 31.28
C ASN A 414 -9.70 -14.15 30.82
N SER A 415 -9.22 -13.14 30.08
CA SER A 415 -7.80 -12.98 29.74
C SER A 415 -6.87 -12.85 30.97
N ARG A 416 -7.36 -12.27 32.07
CA ARG A 416 -6.53 -11.75 33.16
C ARG A 416 -5.94 -12.87 34.02
N GLN A 417 -6.66 -13.99 34.15
CA GLN A 417 -6.16 -15.20 34.82
C GLN A 417 -4.93 -15.80 34.11
N LYS A 418 -4.86 -15.73 32.77
CA LYS A 418 -3.70 -16.23 32.00
C LYS A 418 -2.47 -15.32 32.09
N ARG A 419 -2.63 -14.00 32.25
CA ARG A 419 -1.49 -13.09 32.44
C ARG A 419 -0.84 -13.27 33.83
N ALA A 420 -1.66 -13.39 34.88
CA ALA A 420 -1.19 -13.62 36.26
C ALA A 420 -0.40 -14.94 36.42
N ALA A 421 -0.68 -15.95 35.59
CA ALA A 421 -0.02 -17.26 35.65
C ALA A 421 1.42 -17.29 35.10
N ARG A 422 1.98 -16.16 34.63
CA ARG A 422 3.34 -16.08 34.04
C ARG A 422 4.26 -15.02 34.66
N GLY A 423 3.85 -14.36 35.73
CA GLY A 423 4.68 -13.40 36.47
C GLY A 423 4.19 -13.24 37.91
N GLY A 424 5.01 -13.60 38.89
CA GLY A 424 4.62 -13.74 40.30
C GLY A 424 4.51 -12.44 41.11
N SER A 425 3.99 -11.35 40.53
CA SER A 425 3.77 -10.08 41.24
C SER A 425 2.31 -9.60 41.12
N ASP A 426 1.71 -9.16 42.24
CA ASP A 426 0.31 -8.67 42.30
C ASP A 426 0.20 -7.21 41.79
N HIS A 427 0.98 -6.85 40.77
CA HIS A 427 1.13 -5.46 40.33
C HIS A 427 -0.07 -5.00 39.49
N LYS A 428 -0.78 -3.95 39.95
CA LYS A 428 -2.03 -3.45 39.36
C LYS A 428 -1.78 -2.27 38.40
N GLY A 429 -0.97 -2.52 37.37
CA GLY A 429 -0.51 -1.50 36.42
C GLY A 429 -1.65 -0.82 35.63
N TYR A 430 -1.34 0.29 34.96
CA TYR A 430 -2.36 1.21 34.42
C TYR A 430 -3.43 0.55 33.54
N GLU A 431 -3.08 -0.48 32.74
CA GLU A 431 -4.05 -1.23 31.94
C GLU A 431 -5.23 -1.76 32.77
N LYS A 432 -4.95 -2.30 33.97
CA LYS A 432 -6.00 -2.82 34.85
C LYS A 432 -6.94 -1.70 35.30
N ILE A 433 -6.38 -0.56 35.68
CA ILE A 433 -7.16 0.63 36.06
C ILE A 433 -7.97 1.15 34.87
N PHE A 434 -7.42 1.10 33.65
CA PHE A 434 -8.11 1.47 32.41
C PHE A 434 -9.30 0.54 32.15
N TYR A 435 -9.09 -0.78 32.13
CA TYR A 435 -10.17 -1.74 31.90
C TYR A 435 -11.20 -1.77 33.03
N ASP A 436 -10.83 -1.45 34.27
CA ASP A 436 -11.76 -1.34 35.38
C ASP A 436 -12.55 -0.01 35.34
N LYS A 437 -11.98 1.07 34.79
CA LYS A 437 -12.70 2.30 34.39
C LYS A 437 -13.64 2.07 33.20
N LEU A 438 -13.23 1.29 32.20
CA LEU A 438 -14.04 0.92 31.04
C LEU A 438 -15.29 0.14 31.50
N LYS A 439 -15.09 -0.89 32.33
CA LYS A 439 -16.18 -1.66 32.98
C LYS A 439 -17.15 -0.82 33.80
N ALA A 440 -16.66 0.22 34.48
CA ALA A 440 -17.45 1.08 35.35
C ALA A 440 -18.04 2.32 34.64
N GLY A 441 -17.76 2.50 33.35
CA GLY A 441 -18.28 3.59 32.53
C GLY A 441 -19.53 3.18 31.74
N VAL A 442 -20.02 4.11 30.92
CA VAL A 442 -21.19 3.95 30.03
C VAL A 442 -20.88 3.11 28.78
N TYR A 443 -19.73 2.42 28.77
CA TYR A 443 -19.23 1.56 27.69
C TYR A 443 -18.66 0.25 28.29
N GLY A 444 -19.37 -0.27 29.30
CA GLY A 444 -18.99 -1.48 30.02
C GLY A 444 -19.25 -2.77 29.24
N ASN A 445 -20.08 -2.69 28.19
CA ASN A 445 -20.32 -3.73 27.21
C ASN A 445 -19.49 -3.50 25.94
N VAL A 446 -19.06 -4.59 25.31
CA VAL A 446 -18.36 -4.58 24.01
C VAL A 446 -19.21 -3.90 22.94
N GLY A 447 -20.53 -4.11 22.94
CA GLY A 447 -21.44 -3.53 21.95
C GLY A 447 -21.38 -1.99 21.92
N GLU A 448 -21.36 -1.35 23.09
CA GLU A 448 -21.31 0.10 23.25
C GLU A 448 -19.98 0.68 22.72
N PHE A 449 -18.87 -0.04 22.89
CA PHE A 449 -17.57 0.32 22.30
C PHE A 449 -17.55 0.15 20.78
N LEU A 450 -18.17 -0.91 20.24
CA LEU A 450 -18.28 -1.14 18.80
C LEU A 450 -19.22 -0.12 18.12
N GLU A 451 -20.27 0.33 18.81
CA GLU A 451 -21.06 1.49 18.37
C GLU A 451 -20.15 2.73 18.29
N LYS A 452 -19.31 2.99 19.29
CA LYS A 452 -18.35 4.11 19.27
C LYS A 452 -17.28 4.04 18.17
N LEU A 453 -16.86 2.84 17.73
CA LEU A 453 -16.04 2.68 16.52
C LEU A 453 -16.80 3.05 15.24
N SER A 454 -18.12 2.80 15.22
CA SER A 454 -19.00 3.16 14.08
C SER A 454 -19.25 4.67 14.01
N ASP A 455 -19.16 5.32 15.18
CA ASP A 455 -19.32 6.75 15.43
C ASP A 455 -18.10 7.59 14.96
N GLU A 456 -17.05 6.97 14.39
CA GLU A 456 -15.90 7.70 13.86
C GLU A 456 -16.24 8.53 12.61
N GLU A 457 -15.68 9.74 12.52
CA GLU A 457 -16.01 10.73 11.47
C GLU A 457 -15.76 10.25 10.04
N VAL A 458 -14.86 9.28 9.83
CA VAL A 458 -14.64 8.65 8.52
C VAL A 458 -15.65 7.53 8.23
N CYS A 459 -16.14 6.83 9.25
CA CYS A 459 -17.20 5.83 9.14
C CYS A 459 -18.57 6.47 8.91
N LYS A 460 -18.88 7.56 9.64
CA LYS A 460 -20.08 8.39 9.48
C LYS A 460 -20.28 8.96 8.07
N LYS A 461 -19.21 9.08 7.27
CA LYS A 461 -19.22 9.57 5.88
C LYS A 461 -19.62 8.50 4.84
N ILE A 462 -19.87 7.26 5.26
CA ILE A 462 -20.43 6.19 4.43
C ILE A 462 -21.94 6.19 4.62
N THR A 463 -22.62 7.08 3.88
CA THR A 463 -24.06 7.38 4.05
C THR A 463 -24.95 6.90 2.92
N ASP A 464 -24.39 6.55 1.75
CA ASP A 464 -25.17 6.03 0.62
C ASP A 464 -25.58 4.59 0.94
N GLU A 465 -26.89 4.31 0.89
CA GLU A 465 -27.46 2.97 1.11
C GLU A 465 -26.78 1.91 0.24
N LYS A 466 -26.31 2.29 -0.96
CA LYS A 466 -25.64 1.40 -1.91
C LYS A 466 -24.27 0.91 -1.45
N GLU A 467 -23.68 1.56 -0.44
CA GLU A 467 -22.33 1.27 0.08
C GLU A 467 -22.38 0.41 1.36
N GLY A 468 -23.54 0.31 1.99
CA GLY A 468 -23.80 -0.49 3.19
C GLY A 468 -23.40 0.23 4.48
N LYS A 469 -24.38 0.42 5.36
CA LYS A 469 -24.24 1.18 6.61
C LYS A 469 -23.19 0.56 7.54
N ILE A 470 -22.34 1.40 8.12
CA ILE A 470 -21.40 0.99 9.17
C ILE A 470 -22.13 0.89 10.51
N ASN A 471 -22.10 -0.30 11.10
CA ASN A 471 -22.42 -0.58 12.49
C ASN A 471 -21.64 -1.84 12.91
N PHE A 472 -20.55 -1.66 13.68
CA PHE A 472 -19.71 -2.76 14.13
C PHE A 472 -20.34 -3.57 15.27
N GLU A 473 -21.23 -2.97 16.07
CA GLU A 473 -21.90 -3.64 17.20
C GLU A 473 -22.63 -4.90 16.75
N LYS A 474 -23.53 -4.75 15.78
CA LYS A 474 -24.43 -5.79 15.29
C LYS A 474 -23.70 -6.97 14.62
N VAL A 475 -22.43 -6.81 14.22
CA VAL A 475 -21.68 -7.83 13.47
C VAL A 475 -21.53 -9.10 14.32
N ASN A 476 -22.26 -10.15 13.94
CA ASN A 476 -22.39 -11.37 14.73
C ASN A 476 -21.25 -12.36 14.49
N THR A 477 -20.79 -13.01 15.56
CA THR A 477 -19.76 -14.07 15.53
C THR A 477 -20.36 -15.42 15.11
N GLY A 478 -20.88 -15.47 13.88
CA GLY A 478 -21.30 -16.70 13.19
C GLY A 478 -22.74 -17.14 13.45
N GLY A 479 -23.49 -17.34 12.37
CA GLY A 479 -24.47 -18.41 12.29
C GLY A 479 -23.85 -19.55 11.48
N THR A 480 -23.96 -20.80 11.95
CA THR A 480 -23.53 -21.95 11.16
C THR A 480 -24.37 -22.06 9.88
N ALA A 481 -23.73 -22.36 8.76
CA ALA A 481 -24.44 -22.73 7.54
C ALA A 481 -25.20 -24.05 7.81
N ARG A 482 -26.49 -23.94 8.10
CA ARG A 482 -27.33 -25.09 8.48
C ARG A 482 -27.53 -25.97 7.26
N SER A 483 -26.74 -27.05 7.17
CA SER A 483 -26.86 -28.04 6.10
C SER A 483 -28.33 -28.50 5.99
N GLY A 484 -28.94 -28.28 4.82
CA GLY A 484 -30.33 -28.62 4.55
C GLY A 484 -31.37 -27.48 4.61
N SER A 485 -31.00 -26.20 4.73
CA SER A 485 -31.97 -25.09 4.64
C SER A 485 -32.04 -24.48 3.22
N THR A 486 -32.98 -24.95 2.41
CA THR A 486 -33.43 -24.22 1.20
C THR A 486 -34.51 -23.21 1.56
N ASN A 487 -34.46 -22.04 0.89
CA ASN A 487 -35.19 -20.82 1.22
C ASN A 487 -34.73 -20.19 2.54
N GLY A 488 -34.39 -18.90 2.49
CA GLY A 488 -33.99 -18.14 3.67
C GLY A 488 -35.10 -17.21 4.13
N ASP A 489 -35.41 -17.25 5.43
CA ASP A 489 -35.59 -16.04 6.23
C ASP A 489 -35.30 -16.36 7.70
N GLY A 490 -34.84 -15.35 8.46
CA GLY A 490 -34.70 -15.43 9.93
C GLY A 490 -33.27 -15.46 10.51
N GLY A 491 -32.75 -14.28 10.88
CA GLY A 491 -31.84 -14.12 12.04
C GLY A 491 -30.43 -13.59 11.75
N GLY A 492 -30.15 -12.35 12.19
CA GLY A 492 -28.77 -11.89 12.45
C GLY A 492 -27.96 -11.30 11.29
N THR A 493 -28.65 -10.72 10.30
CA THR A 493 -28.16 -9.95 9.11
C THR A 493 -26.74 -9.37 9.14
N SER A 494 -26.30 -8.70 10.20
CA SER A 494 -25.09 -7.86 10.17
C SER A 494 -23.75 -8.61 10.06
N GLY A 495 -23.76 -9.96 10.05
CA GLY A 495 -22.61 -10.77 9.62
C GLY A 495 -22.58 -11.13 8.12
N THR A 496 -23.61 -10.75 7.35
CA THR A 496 -23.85 -11.17 5.97
C THR A 496 -23.88 -9.98 5.00
N ASN A 497 -24.08 -10.27 3.71
CA ASN A 497 -24.13 -9.30 2.62
C ASN A 497 -25.47 -8.54 2.56
N ASP A 498 -25.88 -7.91 3.67
CA ASP A 498 -27.11 -7.12 3.77
C ASP A 498 -26.86 -5.62 3.52
N LYS A 499 -27.64 -5.01 2.63
CA LYS A 499 -27.50 -3.60 2.25
C LYS A 499 -27.79 -2.62 3.41
N ASN A 500 -28.74 -2.97 4.28
CA ASN A 500 -29.29 -2.08 5.31
C ASN A 500 -28.54 -2.21 6.64
N GLU A 501 -28.00 -3.40 6.94
CA GLU A 501 -27.39 -3.73 8.23
C GLU A 501 -25.97 -4.29 8.15
N GLY A 502 -25.44 -4.55 6.95
CA GLY A 502 -24.12 -5.14 6.74
C GLY A 502 -22.98 -4.12 6.65
N THR A 503 -22.19 -4.01 7.73
CA THR A 503 -20.90 -3.28 7.70
C THR A 503 -19.99 -3.82 6.58
N PHE A 504 -20.01 -5.15 6.39
CA PHE A 504 -19.26 -5.88 5.37
C PHE A 504 -20.12 -6.19 4.12
N TYR A 505 -21.04 -5.28 3.75
CA TYR A 505 -21.79 -5.35 2.50
C TYR A 505 -20.90 -5.11 1.27
N HIS A 506 -21.02 -5.97 0.26
CA HIS A 506 -20.27 -5.94 -0.99
C HIS A 506 -20.65 -4.80 -1.94
N SER A 507 -21.58 -3.91 -1.55
CA SER A 507 -22.13 -2.82 -2.35
C SER A 507 -23.04 -3.23 -3.53
N GLU A 508 -24.12 -2.46 -3.73
CA GLU A 508 -25.11 -2.62 -4.81
C GLU A 508 -24.45 -2.52 -6.21
N TYR A 509 -23.31 -1.83 -6.31
CA TYR A 509 -22.54 -1.73 -7.55
C TYR A 509 -21.96 -3.09 -7.98
N CYS A 510 -21.64 -3.96 -7.02
CA CYS A 510 -21.04 -5.28 -7.24
C CYS A 510 -22.02 -6.45 -7.09
N GLU A 511 -23.32 -6.18 -6.99
CA GLU A 511 -24.35 -7.22 -6.96
C GLU A 511 -24.57 -7.88 -8.33
N ILE A 512 -25.27 -9.01 -8.32
CA ILE A 512 -25.69 -9.74 -9.52
C ILE A 512 -26.83 -9.00 -10.25
N CYS A 513 -26.97 -9.17 -11.57
CA CYS A 513 -28.05 -8.49 -12.31
C CYS A 513 -29.45 -8.88 -11.78
N PRO A 514 -30.43 -7.95 -11.77
CA PRO A 514 -31.84 -8.28 -11.54
C PRO A 514 -32.34 -9.36 -12.51
N GLU A 515 -33.34 -10.15 -12.08
CA GLU A 515 -33.79 -11.33 -12.84
C GLU A 515 -34.24 -11.03 -14.28
N CYS A 516 -34.88 -9.89 -14.49
CA CYS A 516 -35.36 -9.40 -15.79
C CYS A 516 -34.40 -8.38 -16.44
N GLY A 517 -33.26 -8.10 -15.83
CA GLY A 517 -32.40 -6.97 -16.20
C GLY A 517 -33.00 -5.60 -15.83
N VAL A 518 -32.39 -4.54 -16.36
CA VAL A 518 -32.80 -3.14 -16.18
C VAL A 518 -33.05 -2.44 -17.52
N ARG A 519 -33.80 -1.33 -17.52
CA ARG A 519 -33.93 -0.43 -18.67
C ARG A 519 -33.59 1.01 -18.27
N HIS A 520 -33.03 1.78 -19.18
CA HIS A 520 -32.84 3.22 -19.00
C HIS A 520 -34.17 3.96 -19.19
N ILE A 521 -34.41 4.99 -18.38
CA ILE A 521 -35.65 5.78 -18.38
C ILE A 521 -35.41 7.28 -18.56
N GLY A 522 -34.24 7.66 -19.07
CA GLY A 522 -33.81 9.05 -19.17
C GLY A 522 -33.17 9.59 -17.88
N GLN A 523 -32.57 10.78 -17.97
CA GLN A 523 -31.89 11.47 -16.85
C GLN A 523 -30.85 10.61 -16.09
N GLY A 524 -30.18 9.67 -16.79
CA GLY A 524 -29.21 8.75 -16.16
C GLY A 524 -29.82 7.69 -15.23
N LYS A 525 -31.14 7.49 -15.25
CA LYS A 525 -31.81 6.54 -14.35
C LYS A 525 -32.09 5.22 -15.03
N PHE A 526 -31.93 4.14 -14.26
CA PHE A 526 -32.30 2.78 -14.62
C PHE A 526 -33.40 2.27 -13.67
N GLU A 527 -34.33 1.49 -14.20
CA GLU A 527 -35.29 0.70 -13.41
C GLU A 527 -35.20 -0.80 -13.76
N VAL A 528 -35.62 -1.68 -12.86
CA VAL A 528 -35.73 -3.12 -13.14
C VAL A 528 -36.88 -3.37 -14.12
N LYS A 529 -36.66 -4.20 -15.15
CA LYS A 529 -37.72 -4.52 -16.13
C LYS A 529 -38.86 -5.28 -15.46
N THR A 530 -40.10 -4.89 -15.75
CA THR A 530 -41.31 -5.43 -15.12
C THR A 530 -41.60 -6.88 -15.51
N LYS A 531 -42.20 -7.61 -14.56
CA LYS A 531 -42.83 -8.91 -14.79
C LYS A 531 -44.29 -8.70 -15.21
N ASN A 532 -44.83 -9.61 -16.03
CA ASN A 532 -46.26 -9.67 -16.35
C ASN A 532 -47.05 -10.25 -15.16
N GLU A 533 -48.38 -10.29 -15.27
CA GLU A 533 -49.28 -10.86 -14.25
C GLU A 533 -49.02 -12.36 -13.99
N SER A 534 -48.41 -13.06 -14.95
CA SER A 534 -47.98 -14.47 -14.83
C SER A 534 -46.60 -14.64 -14.16
N GLY A 535 -45.93 -13.55 -13.78
CA GLY A 535 -44.59 -13.56 -13.16
C GLY A 535 -43.41 -13.64 -14.12
N GLU A 536 -43.63 -13.62 -15.43
CA GLU A 536 -42.59 -13.69 -16.47
C GLU A 536 -42.06 -12.30 -16.82
N CYS A 537 -40.76 -12.19 -17.09
CA CYS A 537 -40.18 -10.92 -17.58
C CYS A 537 -40.76 -10.54 -18.96
N GLN A 538 -41.25 -9.31 -19.09
CA GLN A 538 -41.86 -8.76 -20.32
C GLN A 538 -40.86 -8.53 -21.48
N SER A 539 -39.61 -8.99 -21.34
CA SER A 539 -38.51 -8.80 -22.28
C SER A 539 -38.34 -9.96 -23.29
N LYS A 540 -37.39 -9.81 -24.22
CA LYS A 540 -37.07 -10.69 -25.36
C LYS A 540 -37.08 -12.19 -25.05
N ASN A 541 -37.37 -13.01 -26.07
CA ASN A 541 -37.34 -14.46 -25.98
C ASN A 541 -35.93 -15.02 -26.28
N PRO A 542 -35.61 -16.25 -25.80
CA PRO A 542 -34.40 -16.96 -26.17
C PRO A 542 -34.16 -17.04 -27.68
N PHE A 543 -32.90 -16.87 -28.09
CA PHE A 543 -32.44 -17.17 -29.43
C PHE A 543 -32.55 -18.67 -29.71
N THR A 544 -32.91 -19.04 -30.94
CA THR A 544 -33.02 -20.44 -31.35
C THR A 544 -32.26 -20.67 -32.66
N PRO A 545 -31.31 -21.62 -32.72
CA PRO A 545 -30.66 -21.99 -33.97
C PRO A 545 -31.65 -22.73 -34.89
N THR A 546 -31.32 -22.77 -36.17
CA THR A 546 -32.01 -23.60 -37.16
C THR A 546 -31.78 -25.09 -36.87
N GLU A 547 -32.67 -25.95 -37.37
CA GLU A 547 -32.60 -27.40 -37.09
C GLU A 547 -31.55 -28.10 -37.95
N ASN A 548 -30.75 -28.95 -37.31
CA ASN A 548 -29.63 -29.72 -37.90
C ASN A 548 -28.45 -28.87 -38.41
N THR A 549 -28.35 -27.61 -37.99
CA THR A 549 -27.21 -26.73 -38.30
C THR A 549 -25.89 -27.27 -37.72
N PRO A 550 -24.76 -27.15 -38.48
CA PRO A 550 -23.41 -27.18 -37.92
C PRO A 550 -23.22 -26.28 -36.68
N HIS A 551 -22.26 -26.61 -35.83
CA HIS A 551 -21.87 -25.79 -34.68
C HIS A 551 -20.45 -26.13 -34.26
N THR A 552 -19.74 -25.16 -33.65
CA THR A 552 -18.51 -25.45 -32.91
C THR A 552 -18.88 -25.87 -31.49
N VAL A 553 -18.33 -26.99 -31.01
CA VAL A 553 -18.42 -27.39 -29.61
C VAL A 553 -17.21 -26.80 -28.87
N ILE A 554 -17.45 -26.07 -27.78
CA ILE A 554 -16.42 -25.47 -26.94
C ILE A 554 -16.67 -25.95 -25.51
N ASN A 555 -15.80 -26.84 -25.04
CA ASN A 555 -15.92 -27.54 -23.77
C ASN A 555 -15.06 -26.82 -22.72
N VAL A 556 -15.68 -25.99 -21.89
CA VAL A 556 -15.00 -25.04 -20.99
C VAL A 556 -14.83 -25.63 -19.60
N LEU A 557 -13.59 -25.73 -19.11
CA LEU A 557 -13.30 -26.03 -17.71
C LEU A 557 -13.77 -24.85 -16.84
N SER A 558 -14.72 -25.11 -15.94
CA SER A 558 -15.47 -24.11 -15.19
C SER A 558 -15.34 -24.31 -13.69
N PHE A 559 -14.50 -23.47 -13.08
CA PHE A 559 -14.37 -23.37 -11.63
C PHE A 559 -15.45 -22.48 -10.97
N GLY A 560 -16.45 -22.03 -11.74
CA GLY A 560 -17.50 -21.14 -11.27
C GLY A 560 -17.08 -19.67 -11.20
N ASP A 561 -17.84 -18.86 -10.47
CA ASP A 561 -17.66 -17.39 -10.44
C ASP A 561 -17.40 -16.83 -9.02
N LYS A 562 -17.50 -17.67 -7.98
CA LYS A 562 -17.18 -17.33 -6.58
C LYS A 562 -15.81 -17.87 -6.18
N ARG A 563 -15.02 -17.12 -5.40
CA ARG A 563 -13.66 -17.53 -4.99
C ARG A 563 -13.61 -18.90 -4.32
N ASP A 564 -14.52 -19.18 -3.40
CA ASP A 564 -14.48 -20.43 -2.62
C ASP A 564 -14.94 -21.63 -3.45
N GLU A 565 -15.87 -21.39 -4.39
CA GLU A 565 -16.22 -22.35 -5.45
C GLU A 565 -15.02 -22.63 -6.35
N ILE A 566 -14.28 -21.58 -6.76
CA ILE A 566 -13.09 -21.69 -7.60
C ILE A 566 -11.98 -22.48 -6.88
N LYS A 567 -11.66 -22.14 -5.63
CA LYS A 567 -10.69 -22.86 -4.80
C LYS A 567 -11.08 -24.33 -4.64
N SER A 568 -12.33 -24.61 -4.28
CA SER A 568 -12.85 -25.97 -4.10
C SER A 568 -12.75 -26.78 -5.40
N LYS A 569 -13.19 -26.21 -6.52
CA LYS A 569 -13.15 -26.87 -7.84
C LYS A 569 -11.73 -27.05 -8.40
N ILE A 570 -10.80 -26.14 -8.10
CA ILE A 570 -9.37 -26.33 -8.37
C ILE A 570 -8.80 -27.51 -7.57
N VAL A 571 -9.26 -27.75 -6.33
CA VAL A 571 -8.88 -28.94 -5.57
C VAL A 571 -9.49 -30.21 -6.18
N THR A 572 -10.78 -30.21 -6.54
CA THR A 572 -11.42 -31.32 -7.27
C THR A 572 -10.65 -31.69 -8.53
N PHE A 573 -10.36 -30.70 -9.39
CA PHE A 573 -9.59 -30.85 -10.63
C PHE A 573 -8.16 -31.40 -10.41
N CYS A 574 -7.55 -31.18 -9.24
CA CYS A 574 -6.25 -31.77 -8.93
C CYS A 574 -6.34 -33.21 -8.42
N ASN A 575 -7.40 -33.54 -7.69
CA ASN A 575 -7.60 -34.87 -7.11
C ASN A 575 -7.99 -35.92 -8.16
N GLU A 576 -8.41 -35.50 -9.36
CA GLU A 576 -8.61 -36.37 -10.52
C GLU A 576 -7.30 -37.08 -10.92
N THR A 577 -7.31 -38.42 -10.87
CA THR A 577 -6.15 -39.27 -11.14
C THR A 577 -5.84 -39.36 -12.64
N SER A 578 -4.67 -38.90 -13.05
CA SER A 578 -4.20 -38.97 -14.43
C SER A 578 -3.52 -40.32 -14.74
N ASP A 579 -4.27 -41.41 -14.55
CA ASP A 579 -3.79 -42.78 -14.75
C ASP A 579 -4.03 -43.24 -16.20
N SER A 580 -3.24 -42.70 -17.13
CA SER A 580 -2.96 -43.31 -18.44
C SER A 580 -1.79 -42.62 -19.14
N SER A 581 -0.75 -43.39 -19.44
CA SER A 581 0.16 -43.10 -20.54
C SER A 581 -0.54 -43.43 -21.87
N VAL A 582 -0.15 -42.75 -22.97
CA VAL A 582 -0.86 -42.76 -24.28
C VAL A 582 -2.22 -42.02 -24.16
N VAL A 583 -2.65 -41.10 -25.04
CA VAL A 583 -2.51 -40.99 -26.51
C VAL A 583 -2.11 -39.57 -26.94
N SER A 584 -1.22 -39.46 -27.93
CA SER A 584 -1.05 -38.24 -28.73
C SER A 584 -2.09 -38.19 -29.85
N GLY A 585 -3.27 -37.66 -29.54
CA GLY A 585 -4.42 -37.58 -30.46
C GLY A 585 -5.68 -37.13 -29.71
N GLY A 586 -6.43 -36.21 -30.30
CA GLY A 586 -7.47 -35.47 -29.57
C GLY A 586 -8.74 -36.28 -29.26
N SER A 587 -9.28 -36.06 -28.06
CA SER A 587 -10.71 -36.14 -27.77
C SER A 587 -11.05 -35.02 -26.79
N ASP A 588 -11.67 -33.95 -27.30
CA ASP A 588 -11.98 -32.74 -26.54
C ASP A 588 -13.23 -32.87 -25.66
N ASP A 589 -13.79 -34.07 -25.47
CA ASP A 589 -15.11 -34.24 -24.85
C ASP A 589 -15.11 -34.09 -23.32
N CYS A 590 -16.00 -33.22 -22.81
CA CYS A 590 -16.52 -33.23 -21.43
C CYS A 590 -17.36 -34.50 -21.17
N GLY A 591 -16.74 -35.67 -21.30
CA GLY A 591 -17.39 -36.99 -21.26
C GLY A 591 -16.43 -38.18 -21.23
N GLY A 592 -15.11 -37.96 -21.34
CA GLY A 592 -14.11 -38.97 -21.01
C GLY A 592 -14.09 -39.30 -19.51
N THR A 593 -13.59 -40.49 -19.15
CA THR A 593 -13.63 -41.10 -17.80
C THR A 593 -12.84 -40.35 -16.70
N ASN A 594 -12.24 -39.20 -16.99
CA ASN A 594 -11.14 -38.62 -16.22
C ASN A 594 -11.37 -37.16 -15.76
N ILE A 595 -12.58 -36.59 -15.92
CA ILE A 595 -12.95 -35.25 -15.44
C ILE A 595 -14.37 -35.27 -14.86
N ASP A 596 -14.58 -34.65 -13.70
CA ASP A 596 -15.88 -34.49 -13.06
C ASP A 596 -16.83 -33.62 -13.93
N PRO A 597 -18.03 -34.10 -14.30
CA PRO A 597 -18.99 -33.34 -15.11
C PRO A 597 -19.42 -31.99 -14.53
N SER A 598 -19.30 -31.76 -13.22
CA SER A 598 -19.59 -30.49 -12.55
C SER A 598 -18.55 -29.39 -12.82
N LEU A 599 -17.39 -29.76 -13.36
CA LEU A 599 -16.32 -28.86 -13.79
C LEU A 599 -16.39 -28.49 -15.28
N CYS A 600 -17.34 -29.03 -16.05
CA CYS A 600 -17.24 -29.07 -17.50
C CYS A 600 -18.48 -28.49 -18.22
N GLU A 601 -18.39 -27.25 -18.70
CA GLU A 601 -19.48 -26.57 -19.41
C GLU A 601 -19.42 -26.85 -20.94
N LYS A 602 -20.36 -27.65 -21.46
CA LYS A 602 -20.52 -27.94 -22.89
C LYS A 602 -21.22 -26.80 -23.63
N TRP A 603 -20.49 -25.88 -24.26
CA TRP A 603 -21.08 -24.82 -25.09
C TRP A 603 -21.15 -25.22 -26.57
N LYS A 604 -22.26 -24.89 -27.23
CA LYS A 604 -22.48 -25.05 -28.69
C LYS A 604 -22.65 -23.68 -29.31
N CYS A 605 -21.71 -23.28 -30.17
CA CYS A 605 -21.68 -21.98 -30.83
C CYS A 605 -22.07 -22.10 -32.31
N TYR A 606 -23.02 -21.29 -32.72
CA TYR A 606 -23.67 -21.23 -34.03
C TYR A 606 -23.38 -19.89 -34.70
N GLU A 607 -23.23 -19.87 -36.02
CA GLU A 607 -22.89 -18.67 -36.76
C GLU A 607 -24.12 -17.76 -36.91
N GLU A 608 -23.91 -16.46 -37.20
CA GLU A 608 -25.00 -15.47 -37.28
C GLU A 608 -26.11 -15.86 -38.28
N GLN A 609 -25.69 -16.42 -39.43
CA GLN A 609 -26.55 -16.89 -40.51
C GLN A 609 -27.48 -18.07 -40.12
N ASP A 610 -27.18 -18.77 -39.04
CA ASP A 610 -27.88 -20.00 -38.64
C ASP A 610 -29.10 -19.75 -37.76
N ILE A 611 -29.26 -18.53 -37.25
CA ILE A 611 -30.18 -18.21 -36.16
C ILE A 611 -31.57 -17.93 -36.72
N LYS A 612 -32.60 -18.55 -36.13
CA LYS A 612 -33.99 -18.37 -36.58
C LYS A 612 -34.40 -16.91 -36.40
N LYS A 613 -34.72 -16.26 -37.53
CA LYS A 613 -35.34 -14.93 -37.57
C LYS A 613 -36.79 -15.06 -37.09
N HIS A 614 -37.04 -14.69 -35.84
CA HIS A 614 -38.42 -14.57 -35.34
C HIS A 614 -39.12 -13.36 -35.97
N VAL A 615 -40.45 -13.39 -35.96
CA VAL A 615 -41.35 -12.61 -36.85
C VAL A 615 -41.04 -11.11 -36.89
N GLU A 616 -41.15 -10.54 -38.09
CA GLU A 616 -41.02 -9.16 -38.62
C GLU A 616 -41.10 -7.89 -37.72
N HIS A 617 -41.41 -7.95 -36.43
CA HIS A 617 -41.74 -6.78 -35.60
C HIS A 617 -40.88 -6.61 -34.32
N ASP A 618 -39.75 -7.30 -34.19
CA ASP A 618 -38.69 -6.91 -33.23
C ASP A 618 -37.43 -6.39 -33.96
N PRO A 619 -37.36 -5.08 -34.28
CA PRO A 619 -36.18 -4.46 -34.87
C PRO A 619 -35.03 -4.23 -33.86
N GLU A 620 -35.14 -4.71 -32.61
CA GLU A 620 -34.06 -4.73 -31.62
C GLU A 620 -33.38 -6.10 -31.57
N TYR A 621 -34.14 -7.20 -31.75
CA TYR A 621 -33.65 -8.58 -31.86
C TYR A 621 -32.58 -8.74 -32.95
N HIS A 622 -32.80 -8.13 -34.12
CA HIS A 622 -31.86 -8.29 -35.24
C HIS A 622 -30.50 -7.60 -34.99
N ARG A 623 -30.50 -6.42 -34.34
CA ARG A 623 -29.31 -5.57 -34.12
C ARG A 623 -28.41 -5.99 -32.94
N GLU A 624 -28.84 -6.93 -32.09
CA GLU A 624 -28.00 -7.50 -31.03
C GLU A 624 -27.23 -8.75 -31.48
N VAL A 625 -27.62 -9.34 -32.61
CA VAL A 625 -27.03 -10.57 -33.17
C VAL A 625 -26.19 -10.26 -34.41
N GLU A 626 -26.61 -9.29 -35.22
CA GLU A 626 -25.87 -8.77 -36.36
C GLU A 626 -24.51 -8.18 -35.91
N GLY A 627 -23.41 -8.82 -36.32
CA GLY A 627 -22.05 -8.47 -35.92
C GLY A 627 -21.62 -8.99 -34.54
N SER A 628 -22.42 -9.81 -33.85
CA SER A 628 -22.07 -10.35 -32.51
C SER A 628 -21.31 -11.69 -32.54
N GLY A 629 -20.95 -12.15 -33.73
CA GLY A 629 -20.28 -13.43 -33.99
C GLY A 629 -21.22 -14.64 -33.94
N GLY A 630 -22.54 -14.44 -33.85
CA GLY A 630 -23.52 -15.51 -33.64
C GLY A 630 -23.82 -15.76 -32.16
N ILE A 631 -24.23 -16.98 -31.80
CA ILE A 631 -24.67 -17.31 -30.43
C ILE A 631 -24.02 -18.60 -29.90
N CYS A 632 -23.72 -18.60 -28.60
CA CYS A 632 -23.30 -19.79 -27.86
C CYS A 632 -24.37 -20.20 -26.85
N ILE A 633 -24.72 -21.49 -26.82
CA ILE A 633 -25.74 -22.08 -25.95
C ILE A 633 -25.12 -23.20 -25.12
N LEU A 634 -25.31 -23.17 -23.79
CA LEU A 634 -24.88 -24.20 -22.87
C LEU A 634 -25.81 -25.43 -22.95
N GLU A 635 -25.23 -26.60 -23.18
CA GLU A 635 -25.91 -27.89 -23.13
C GLU A 635 -25.96 -28.43 -21.69
N THR A 636 -27.16 -28.45 -21.11
CA THR A 636 -27.43 -28.99 -19.79
C THR A 636 -27.37 -30.52 -19.77
N THR A 637 -26.70 -31.11 -18.79
CA THR A 637 -26.74 -32.56 -18.53
C THR A 637 -28.15 -33.02 -18.10
N LYS A 638 -28.48 -34.30 -18.35
CA LYS A 638 -29.82 -34.84 -18.09
C LYS A 638 -30.14 -34.86 -16.59
N GLY A 639 -30.96 -33.91 -16.15
CA GLY A 639 -31.51 -33.86 -14.78
C GLY A 639 -31.61 -32.46 -14.21
N ASP A 640 -30.83 -31.50 -14.73
CA ASP A 640 -30.89 -30.11 -14.25
C ASP A 640 -32.20 -29.42 -14.68
N LYS A 641 -32.73 -28.58 -13.79
CA LYS A 641 -33.91 -27.75 -14.00
C LYS A 641 -33.57 -26.35 -14.51
N SER A 642 -32.28 -25.99 -14.60
CA SER A 642 -31.86 -24.73 -15.21
C SER A 642 -32.14 -24.73 -16.73
N GLY A 643 -32.60 -23.59 -17.23
CA GLY A 643 -32.79 -23.38 -18.67
C GLY A 643 -31.45 -23.18 -19.38
N LYS A 644 -31.44 -23.45 -20.69
CA LYS A 644 -30.24 -23.34 -21.54
C LYS A 644 -29.67 -21.93 -21.49
N LYS A 645 -28.55 -21.73 -20.80
CA LYS A 645 -27.82 -20.45 -20.76
C LYS A 645 -27.35 -20.11 -22.17
N GLN A 646 -27.51 -18.86 -22.57
CA GLN A 646 -27.10 -18.37 -23.89
C GLN A 646 -26.40 -17.02 -23.81
N LYS A 647 -25.53 -16.78 -24.77
CA LYS A 647 -24.70 -15.58 -24.97
C LYS A 647 -24.60 -15.31 -26.47
N THR A 648 -24.26 -14.08 -26.88
CA THR A 648 -23.61 -13.89 -28.19
C THR A 648 -22.25 -14.59 -28.18
N PHE A 649 -21.66 -14.87 -29.34
CA PHE A 649 -20.30 -15.42 -29.36
C PHE A 649 -19.29 -14.43 -28.77
N ASN A 650 -19.44 -13.13 -29.04
CA ASN A 650 -18.57 -12.10 -28.46
C ASN A 650 -18.71 -12.04 -26.92
N ASP A 651 -19.94 -12.12 -26.37
CA ASP A 651 -20.16 -12.23 -24.93
C ASP A 651 -19.64 -13.54 -24.32
N PHE A 652 -19.60 -14.63 -25.09
CA PHE A 652 -18.98 -15.89 -24.68
C PHE A 652 -17.45 -15.81 -24.66
N PHE A 653 -16.85 -15.17 -25.66
CA PHE A 653 -15.42 -14.88 -25.71
C PHE A 653 -14.98 -14.01 -24.51
N TYR A 654 -15.66 -12.89 -24.26
CA TYR A 654 -15.34 -12.02 -23.11
C TYR A 654 -15.52 -12.72 -21.76
N PHE A 655 -16.56 -13.55 -21.61
CA PHE A 655 -16.80 -14.42 -20.46
C PHE A 655 -15.65 -15.41 -20.23
N TRP A 656 -15.17 -16.05 -21.30
CA TRP A 656 -14.09 -17.01 -21.23
C TRP A 656 -12.75 -16.37 -20.87
N VAL A 657 -12.40 -15.24 -21.51
CA VAL A 657 -11.18 -14.48 -21.20
C VAL A 657 -11.20 -13.99 -19.74
N GLY A 658 -12.35 -13.46 -19.28
CA GLY A 658 -12.52 -13.05 -17.88
C GLY A 658 -12.28 -14.20 -16.90
N ARG A 659 -12.79 -15.41 -17.18
CA ARG A 659 -12.55 -16.59 -16.32
C ARG A 659 -11.10 -17.09 -16.37
N LEU A 660 -10.47 -17.20 -17.57
CA LEU A 660 -9.07 -17.59 -17.71
C LEU A 660 -8.13 -16.77 -16.80
N LEU A 661 -8.34 -15.46 -16.77
CA LEU A 661 -7.51 -14.53 -15.99
C LEU A 661 -7.75 -14.67 -14.48
N ASN A 662 -8.98 -14.95 -14.07
CA ASN A 662 -9.31 -15.22 -12.66
C ASN A 662 -8.71 -16.54 -12.17
N ASP A 663 -8.87 -17.61 -12.96
CA ASP A 663 -8.25 -18.92 -12.70
C ASP A 663 -6.73 -18.78 -12.55
N SER A 664 -6.08 -18.06 -13.48
CA SER A 664 -4.62 -17.80 -13.48
C SER A 664 -4.15 -17.09 -12.20
N ILE A 665 -4.94 -16.16 -11.66
CA ILE A 665 -4.60 -15.42 -10.44
C ILE A 665 -4.75 -16.29 -9.19
N GLU A 666 -5.85 -17.03 -9.02
CA GLU A 666 -5.99 -17.98 -7.89
C GLU A 666 -4.94 -19.11 -7.98
N TRP A 667 -4.51 -19.50 -9.20
CA TRP A 667 -3.38 -20.40 -9.40
C TRP A 667 -2.03 -19.80 -8.97
N ARG A 668 -1.71 -18.56 -9.38
CA ARG A 668 -0.47 -17.87 -8.97
C ARG A 668 -0.43 -17.59 -7.47
N GLU A 669 -1.58 -17.41 -6.83
CA GLU A 669 -1.71 -17.38 -5.37
C GLU A 669 -1.44 -18.77 -4.75
N LYS A 670 -2.17 -19.82 -5.16
CA LYS A 670 -2.02 -21.20 -4.67
C LYS A 670 -0.59 -21.73 -4.83
N LEU A 671 0.10 -21.32 -5.89
CA LEU A 671 1.47 -21.77 -6.22
C LEU A 671 2.56 -20.77 -5.83
N GLY A 672 2.24 -19.63 -5.21
CA GLY A 672 3.20 -18.55 -4.97
C GLY A 672 4.48 -19.02 -4.25
N LYS A 673 4.32 -19.87 -3.23
CA LYS A 673 5.44 -20.52 -2.50
C LYS A 673 6.21 -21.56 -3.33
N CYS A 674 5.60 -22.19 -4.33
CA CYS A 674 6.23 -23.16 -5.23
C CYS A 674 6.99 -22.47 -6.37
N LEU A 675 6.46 -21.36 -6.90
CA LEU A 675 7.04 -20.57 -7.98
C LEU A 675 8.24 -19.71 -7.50
N LYS A 676 8.02 -18.90 -6.44
CA LYS A 676 9.02 -17.95 -5.89
C LYS A 676 10.21 -18.62 -5.17
N ASN A 677 10.21 -19.94 -4.99
CA ASN A 677 11.23 -20.60 -4.17
C ASN A 677 12.56 -20.78 -4.91
N ASP A 678 13.57 -20.02 -4.49
CA ASP A 678 14.97 -20.22 -4.88
C ASP A 678 15.78 -20.98 -3.80
N LYS A 679 15.22 -21.09 -2.60
CA LYS A 679 15.84 -21.81 -1.47
C LYS A 679 15.75 -23.34 -1.69
N LYS A 680 16.82 -24.05 -1.33
CA LYS A 680 17.20 -25.39 -1.82
C LYS A 680 16.33 -26.58 -1.34
N THR A 681 15.12 -26.36 -0.84
CA THR A 681 14.31 -27.38 -0.17
C THR A 681 13.12 -27.81 -1.03
N CYS A 682 13.08 -29.09 -1.43
CA CYS A 682 11.93 -29.62 -2.16
C CYS A 682 10.68 -29.72 -1.27
N ILE A 683 9.53 -29.28 -1.78
CA ILE A 683 8.22 -29.43 -1.13
C ILE A 683 7.41 -30.44 -1.94
N ARG A 684 7.18 -31.64 -1.39
CA ARG A 684 6.53 -32.75 -2.12
C ARG A 684 5.15 -32.34 -2.70
N LYS A 685 4.32 -31.63 -1.92
CA LYS A 685 3.03 -31.09 -2.38
C LYS A 685 3.15 -30.09 -3.56
N CYS A 686 4.28 -29.39 -3.73
CA CYS A 686 4.47 -28.47 -4.86
C CYS A 686 4.64 -29.19 -6.20
N ASN A 687 5.29 -30.36 -6.24
CA ASN A 687 5.46 -31.13 -7.47
C ASN A 687 4.08 -31.52 -8.06
N ASP A 688 3.20 -32.07 -7.24
CA ASP A 688 1.87 -32.52 -7.68
C ASP A 688 0.91 -31.35 -7.96
N ASN A 689 1.00 -30.26 -7.19
CA ASN A 689 0.28 -29.02 -7.49
C ASN A 689 0.73 -28.40 -8.85
N CYS A 690 2.02 -28.40 -9.18
CA CYS A 690 2.52 -27.86 -10.44
C CYS A 690 2.31 -28.79 -11.65
N LYS A 691 2.23 -30.13 -11.45
CA LYS A 691 1.64 -31.04 -12.45
C LYS A 691 0.19 -30.69 -12.74
N CYS A 692 -0.63 -30.54 -11.69
CA CYS A 692 -2.02 -30.15 -11.84
C CYS A 692 -2.16 -28.80 -12.57
N TYR A 693 -1.24 -27.86 -12.32
CA TYR A 693 -1.22 -26.58 -13.04
C TYR A 693 -0.95 -26.75 -14.54
N GLU A 694 0.04 -27.56 -14.94
CA GLU A 694 0.26 -27.85 -16.37
C GLU A 694 -0.97 -28.51 -17.01
N ARG A 695 -1.68 -29.41 -16.30
CA ARG A 695 -2.95 -29.98 -16.77
C ARG A 695 -4.02 -28.90 -17.03
N TRP A 696 -4.12 -27.89 -16.15
CA TRP A 696 -5.05 -26.76 -16.34
C TRP A 696 -4.64 -25.90 -17.54
N VAL A 697 -3.36 -25.55 -17.69
CA VAL A 697 -2.87 -24.74 -18.81
C VAL A 697 -3.11 -25.43 -20.15
N ASP A 698 -2.85 -26.74 -20.25
CA ASP A 698 -3.09 -27.49 -21.50
C ASP A 698 -4.59 -27.61 -21.83
N LYS A 699 -5.47 -27.72 -20.83
CA LYS A 699 -6.92 -27.64 -21.04
C LYS A 699 -7.33 -26.27 -21.57
N LYS A 700 -6.80 -25.18 -20.99
CA LYS A 700 -7.05 -23.82 -21.48
C LYS A 700 -6.49 -23.55 -22.87
N LYS A 701 -5.39 -24.21 -23.28
CA LYS A 701 -4.90 -24.19 -24.68
C LYS A 701 -5.86 -24.90 -25.65
N GLY A 702 -6.45 -26.03 -25.25
CA GLY A 702 -7.49 -26.71 -26.03
C GLY A 702 -8.75 -25.85 -26.19
N GLU A 703 -9.25 -25.28 -25.09
CA GLU A 703 -10.35 -24.31 -25.10
C GLU A 703 -10.06 -23.12 -26.02
N TRP A 704 -8.88 -22.50 -25.88
CA TRP A 704 -8.47 -21.34 -26.67
C TRP A 704 -8.38 -21.62 -28.18
N LYS A 705 -7.91 -22.82 -28.55
CA LYS A 705 -7.92 -23.26 -29.95
C LYS A 705 -9.35 -23.29 -30.50
N ASN A 706 -10.27 -23.95 -29.81
CA ASN A 706 -11.65 -24.12 -30.28
C ASN A 706 -12.42 -22.78 -30.32
N ILE A 707 -12.03 -21.80 -29.49
CA ILE A 707 -12.53 -20.42 -29.56
C ILE A 707 -12.01 -19.70 -30.81
N LYS A 708 -10.70 -19.78 -31.11
CA LYS A 708 -10.13 -19.21 -32.34
C LYS A 708 -10.69 -19.86 -33.60
N ASP A 709 -10.86 -21.18 -33.61
CA ASP A 709 -11.48 -21.94 -34.70
C ASP A 709 -12.97 -21.57 -34.95
N HIS A 710 -13.62 -20.85 -34.01
CA HIS A 710 -14.93 -20.22 -34.24
C HIS A 710 -14.80 -18.72 -34.57
N PHE A 711 -13.87 -17.99 -33.96
CA PHE A 711 -13.62 -16.58 -34.25
C PHE A 711 -13.20 -16.35 -35.72
N ASP A 712 -12.32 -17.19 -36.26
CA ASP A 712 -11.85 -17.11 -37.67
C ASP A 712 -12.95 -17.42 -38.71
N LYS A 713 -14.14 -17.85 -38.29
CA LYS A 713 -15.32 -18.00 -39.17
C LYS A 713 -16.05 -16.68 -39.43
N GLN A 714 -15.87 -15.69 -38.56
CA GLN A 714 -16.56 -14.41 -38.69
C GLN A 714 -16.06 -13.63 -39.92
N PRO A 715 -16.94 -12.90 -40.64
CA PRO A 715 -16.49 -12.00 -41.70
C PRO A 715 -15.63 -10.88 -41.09
N GLY A 716 -14.34 -10.85 -41.46
CA GLY A 716 -13.43 -9.78 -41.05
C GLY A 716 -13.89 -8.40 -41.56
N VAL A 717 -13.61 -7.35 -40.79
CA VAL A 717 -14.12 -5.98 -41.02
C VAL A 717 -13.86 -5.47 -42.45
N ASN A 718 -12.73 -5.86 -43.03
CA ASN A 718 -12.43 -5.74 -44.47
C ASN A 718 -11.17 -6.58 -44.79
N ALA A 719 -10.75 -6.59 -46.06
CA ALA A 719 -9.56 -7.32 -46.51
C ALA A 719 -8.21 -6.84 -45.90
N LEU A 720 -8.16 -5.68 -45.26
CA LEU A 720 -6.99 -5.15 -44.55
C LEU A 720 -6.97 -5.53 -43.06
N LEU A 721 -8.12 -5.95 -42.50
CA LEU A 721 -8.29 -6.39 -41.11
C LEU A 721 -8.89 -7.81 -41.04
N PRO A 722 -8.09 -8.86 -41.29
CA PRO A 722 -8.52 -10.25 -41.08
C PRO A 722 -8.80 -10.53 -39.59
N PRO A 723 -9.64 -11.52 -39.25
CA PRO A 723 -10.13 -11.73 -37.88
C PRO A 723 -9.03 -11.76 -36.80
N TYR A 724 -7.89 -12.42 -37.04
CA TYR A 724 -6.78 -12.45 -36.09
C TYR A 724 -6.20 -11.08 -35.70
N ILE A 725 -6.26 -10.06 -36.56
CA ILE A 725 -5.80 -8.69 -36.22
C ILE A 725 -6.81 -8.04 -35.27
N VAL A 726 -8.10 -8.21 -35.56
CA VAL A 726 -9.20 -7.70 -34.72
C VAL A 726 -9.15 -8.36 -33.35
N LEU A 727 -8.95 -9.69 -33.29
CA LEU A 727 -8.82 -10.44 -32.05
C LEU A 727 -7.66 -9.94 -31.19
N GLU A 728 -6.49 -9.71 -31.80
CA GLU A 728 -5.31 -9.26 -31.06
C GLU A 728 -5.46 -7.81 -30.58
N TYR A 729 -5.96 -6.91 -31.42
CA TYR A 729 -6.24 -5.51 -31.06
C TYR A 729 -7.26 -5.40 -29.91
N VAL A 730 -8.32 -6.21 -29.94
CA VAL A 730 -9.30 -6.29 -28.85
C VAL A 730 -8.66 -6.76 -27.55
N LEU A 731 -7.77 -7.76 -27.59
CA LEU A 731 -7.07 -8.22 -26.40
C LEU A 731 -6.13 -7.15 -25.85
N GLU A 732 -5.23 -6.60 -26.67
CA GLU A 732 -4.19 -5.68 -26.22
C GLU A 732 -4.73 -4.36 -25.69
N GLU A 733 -5.51 -3.63 -26.49
CA GLU A 733 -5.96 -2.28 -26.13
C GLU A 733 -7.04 -2.28 -25.05
N PHE A 734 -7.94 -3.27 -25.07
CA PHE A 734 -9.11 -3.27 -24.17
C PHE A 734 -8.93 -4.13 -22.92
N TYR A 735 -8.21 -5.26 -22.97
CA TYR A 735 -8.13 -6.16 -21.80
C TYR A 735 -6.87 -5.95 -20.95
N PHE A 736 -5.67 -5.82 -21.53
CA PHE A 736 -4.44 -5.74 -20.72
C PHE A 736 -4.33 -4.48 -19.84
N PRO A 737 -4.78 -3.28 -20.24
CA PRO A 737 -4.85 -2.13 -19.35
C PRO A 737 -5.77 -2.36 -18.14
N LEU A 738 -6.95 -2.98 -18.34
CA LEU A 738 -7.91 -3.25 -17.28
C LEU A 738 -7.39 -4.28 -16.26
N ILE A 739 -6.66 -5.29 -16.74
CA ILE A 739 -6.01 -6.29 -15.88
C ILE A 739 -4.93 -5.61 -15.02
N LYS A 740 -4.10 -4.74 -15.61
CA LYS A 740 -3.10 -3.94 -14.87
C LYS A 740 -3.76 -3.00 -13.84
N GLU A 741 -4.84 -2.32 -14.22
CA GLU A 741 -5.54 -1.35 -13.36
C GLU A 741 -6.23 -2.02 -12.16
N ALA A 742 -7.01 -3.08 -12.40
CA ALA A 742 -7.92 -3.63 -11.39
C ALA A 742 -7.24 -4.55 -10.36
N TYR A 743 -6.14 -5.21 -10.73
CA TYR A 743 -5.39 -6.11 -9.84
C TYR A 743 -4.13 -5.45 -9.22
N GLY A 744 -3.79 -4.22 -9.63
CA GLY A 744 -2.70 -3.42 -9.07
C GLY A 744 -1.29 -3.99 -9.28
N ASP A 745 -0.26 -3.35 -8.72
CA ASP A 745 1.14 -3.74 -8.94
C ASP A 745 1.59 -4.94 -8.08
N SER A 746 0.84 -6.05 -8.15
CA SER A 746 1.11 -7.27 -7.40
C SER A 746 1.95 -8.27 -8.21
N THR A 747 2.74 -9.10 -7.51
CA THR A 747 3.53 -10.17 -8.15
C THR A 747 2.68 -11.22 -8.90
N ALA A 748 1.35 -11.19 -8.76
CA ALA A 748 0.45 -12.03 -9.57
C ALA A 748 0.42 -11.62 -11.05
N ILE A 749 0.63 -10.33 -11.37
CA ILE A 749 0.65 -9.83 -12.77
C ILE A 749 2.07 -9.87 -13.36
N GLU A 750 3.08 -10.30 -12.61
CA GLU A 750 4.48 -10.25 -13.05
C GLU A 750 4.72 -11.08 -14.32
N GLY A 751 4.11 -12.28 -14.42
CA GLY A 751 4.16 -13.11 -15.62
C GLY A 751 3.43 -12.47 -16.81
N ILE A 752 2.30 -11.79 -16.57
CA ILE A 752 1.57 -11.03 -17.60
C ILE A 752 2.41 -9.84 -18.11
N LYS A 753 3.11 -9.11 -17.22
CA LYS A 753 4.03 -8.03 -17.59
C LYS A 753 5.22 -8.56 -18.41
N LYS A 754 5.84 -9.67 -17.98
CA LYS A 754 6.92 -10.34 -18.73
C LYS A 754 6.45 -10.82 -20.10
N THR A 755 5.23 -11.35 -20.19
CA THR A 755 4.60 -11.81 -21.45
C THR A 755 4.45 -10.68 -22.46
N LEU A 756 3.98 -9.50 -22.03
CA LEU A 756 3.90 -8.29 -22.88
C LEU A 756 5.28 -7.91 -23.43
N HIS A 757 6.29 -7.78 -22.57
CA HIS A 757 7.65 -7.44 -23.00
C HIS A 757 8.27 -8.51 -23.93
N SER A 758 7.99 -9.80 -23.70
CA SER A 758 8.41 -10.86 -24.62
C SER A 758 7.76 -10.75 -25.99
N LYS A 759 6.50 -10.28 -26.09
CA LYS A 759 5.84 -10.03 -27.37
C LYS A 759 6.45 -8.81 -28.09
N GLU A 760 6.63 -7.70 -27.39
CA GLU A 760 7.27 -6.47 -27.91
C GLU A 760 8.63 -6.79 -28.58
N ASN A 761 9.42 -7.66 -27.95
CA ASN A 761 10.74 -8.10 -28.45
C ASN A 761 10.68 -9.13 -29.59
N LEU A 762 9.54 -9.75 -29.88
CA LEU A 762 9.38 -10.77 -30.93
C LEU A 762 8.75 -10.23 -32.21
N GLN A 763 7.94 -9.17 -32.13
CA GLN A 763 7.35 -8.53 -33.33
C GLN A 763 8.40 -7.91 -34.27
N THR A 764 9.61 -7.62 -33.78
CA THR A 764 10.75 -7.13 -34.57
C THR A 764 11.47 -8.21 -35.39
N ALA A 765 11.17 -9.50 -35.18
CA ALA A 765 12.02 -10.61 -35.64
C ALA A 765 11.38 -11.60 -36.65
N ALA A 766 10.08 -11.49 -36.95
CA ALA A 766 9.31 -12.62 -37.49
C ALA A 766 8.61 -12.38 -38.86
N THR A 767 9.34 -12.49 -39.96
CA THR A 767 8.72 -12.78 -41.27
C THR A 767 8.40 -14.29 -41.39
N GLY A 768 7.13 -14.68 -41.20
CA GLY A 768 6.60 -15.95 -41.73
C GLY A 768 6.21 -17.07 -40.75
N THR A 769 6.20 -16.83 -39.44
CA THR A 769 5.79 -17.84 -38.43
C THR A 769 4.32 -17.72 -38.00
N LYS A 770 3.79 -18.77 -37.35
CA LYS A 770 2.37 -18.90 -36.96
C LYS A 770 1.91 -17.71 -36.11
N LYS A 771 0.74 -17.15 -36.46
CA LYS A 771 0.08 -16.04 -35.77
C LYS A 771 -0.30 -16.43 -34.33
N LYS A 772 0.58 -16.16 -33.37
CA LYS A 772 0.26 -16.21 -31.94
C LYS A 772 -0.47 -14.95 -31.52
N THR A 773 -1.49 -15.11 -30.69
CA THR A 773 -2.13 -14.03 -29.93
C THR A 773 -1.42 -13.80 -28.60
N ILE A 774 -1.66 -12.66 -27.95
CA ILE A 774 -1.16 -12.37 -26.61
C ILE A 774 -1.66 -13.37 -25.56
N LEU A 775 -2.83 -13.99 -25.76
CA LEU A 775 -3.28 -15.12 -24.94
C LEU A 775 -2.57 -16.44 -25.23
N ASP A 776 -2.08 -16.67 -26.46
CA ASP A 776 -1.15 -17.79 -26.71
C ASP A 776 0.17 -17.57 -25.97
N TYR A 777 0.70 -16.34 -25.96
CA TYR A 777 1.90 -16.00 -25.20
C TYR A 777 1.70 -16.15 -23.69
N LEU A 778 0.55 -15.72 -23.14
CA LEU A 778 0.23 -15.90 -21.72
C LEU A 778 0.14 -17.39 -21.36
N LEU A 779 -0.61 -18.19 -22.13
CA LEU A 779 -0.72 -19.64 -21.89
C LEU A 779 0.61 -20.37 -22.10
N ASP A 780 1.53 -19.86 -22.93
CA ASP A 780 2.90 -20.36 -23.01
C ASP A 780 3.72 -20.01 -21.76
N HIS A 781 3.66 -18.77 -21.25
CA HIS A 781 4.32 -18.38 -19.99
C HIS A 781 3.77 -19.17 -18.78
N GLU A 782 2.46 -19.37 -18.67
CA GLU A 782 1.90 -20.16 -17.57
C GLU A 782 2.31 -21.64 -17.64
N LYS A 783 2.51 -22.17 -18.85
CA LYS A 783 3.06 -23.52 -19.03
C LYS A 783 4.54 -23.58 -18.67
N GLU A 784 5.32 -22.58 -19.04
CA GLU A 784 6.74 -22.48 -18.68
C GLU A 784 6.93 -22.39 -17.14
N ASP A 785 6.14 -21.55 -16.45
CA ASP A 785 6.12 -21.47 -14.98
C ASP A 785 5.75 -22.83 -14.35
N ALA A 786 4.75 -23.54 -14.89
CA ALA A 786 4.35 -24.87 -14.41
C ALA A 786 5.45 -25.93 -14.60
N GLN A 787 6.12 -25.92 -15.74
CA GLN A 787 7.20 -26.87 -16.07
C GLN A 787 8.47 -26.58 -15.26
N ASN A 788 8.87 -25.31 -15.14
CA ASN A 788 9.99 -24.88 -14.31
C ASN A 788 9.74 -25.22 -12.83
N CYS A 789 8.52 -25.04 -12.33
CA CYS A 789 8.13 -25.49 -10.98
C CYS A 789 8.27 -27.01 -10.81
N GLN A 790 7.75 -27.81 -11.76
CA GLN A 790 7.90 -29.27 -11.73
C GLN A 790 9.36 -29.68 -11.73
N GLN A 791 10.22 -29.08 -12.57
CA GLN A 791 11.65 -29.40 -12.59
C GLN A 791 12.32 -29.06 -11.24
N LYS A 792 12.11 -27.84 -10.71
CA LYS A 792 12.59 -27.40 -9.38
C LYS A 792 12.27 -28.41 -8.27
N HIS A 793 11.09 -29.05 -8.31
CA HIS A 793 10.62 -29.99 -7.29
C HIS A 793 10.70 -31.49 -7.66
N LYS A 794 11.19 -31.82 -8.86
CA LYS A 794 11.47 -33.21 -9.28
C LYS A 794 12.93 -33.56 -8.96
N GLU A 795 13.86 -32.75 -9.44
CA GLU A 795 15.31 -33.04 -9.33
C GLU A 795 15.84 -33.07 -7.90
N LYS A 796 15.13 -32.47 -6.93
CA LYS A 796 15.59 -32.26 -5.55
C LYS A 796 14.78 -33.00 -4.47
N CYS A 797 13.81 -33.83 -4.88
CA CYS A 797 13.07 -34.71 -3.96
C CYS A 797 13.56 -36.16 -3.99
N ASP A 798 14.23 -36.58 -5.08
CA ASP A 798 14.56 -37.99 -5.34
C ASP A 798 16.01 -38.38 -4.91
N GLU A 799 16.83 -37.44 -4.40
CA GLU A 799 18.16 -37.76 -3.85
C GLU A 799 18.07 -38.48 -2.48
N PRO A 800 18.55 -39.73 -2.36
CA PRO A 800 18.71 -40.37 -1.06
C PRO A 800 19.93 -39.77 -0.35
N LYS A 801 19.79 -39.34 0.90
CA LYS A 801 20.94 -38.90 1.72
C LYS A 801 21.89 -40.08 2.00
N ALA A 802 22.94 -40.21 1.21
CA ALA A 802 23.88 -41.33 1.29
C ALA A 802 25.36 -40.89 1.27
N GLY A 803 26.02 -40.98 2.44
CA GLY A 803 27.45 -41.27 2.53
C GLY A 803 28.41 -40.15 2.97
N GLY A 804 28.95 -40.29 4.20
CA GLY A 804 30.27 -39.76 4.58
C GLY A 804 30.28 -38.51 5.49
N GLY A 805 30.90 -38.51 6.69
CA GLY A 805 31.44 -39.65 7.47
C GLY A 805 32.59 -39.28 8.41
N GLY A 806 32.51 -39.71 9.67
CA GLY A 806 33.53 -39.56 10.73
C GLY A 806 33.25 -38.39 11.69
N ASP A 807 33.28 -38.53 13.02
CA ASP A 807 33.43 -39.69 13.92
C ASP A 807 32.59 -39.39 15.20
N VAL A 808 32.32 -40.26 16.19
CA VAL A 808 33.08 -41.37 16.80
C VAL A 808 32.13 -42.51 17.21
N ALA A 809 32.60 -43.77 17.17
CA ALA A 809 31.81 -44.97 17.43
C ALA A 809 31.68 -45.38 18.92
N ARG A 810 30.73 -46.30 19.21
CA ARG A 810 30.90 -47.28 20.30
C ARG A 810 30.15 -48.62 20.06
N ALA A 811 30.95 -49.62 19.67
CA ALA A 811 30.81 -51.07 19.92
C ALA A 811 29.46 -51.81 19.72
N ASP A 812 29.44 -52.62 18.66
CA ASP A 812 28.75 -53.93 18.50
C ASP A 812 29.29 -54.98 19.55
N PRO A 813 28.84 -56.27 19.67
CA PRO A 813 28.03 -57.04 18.71
C PRO A 813 26.95 -58.02 19.23
N GLY A 814 26.09 -58.51 18.31
CA GLY A 814 25.43 -59.82 18.51
C GLY A 814 24.21 -60.23 17.67
N THR A 815 24.43 -60.74 16.45
CA THR A 815 23.61 -61.81 15.80
C THR A 815 22.25 -61.46 15.15
N SER A 816 21.92 -62.21 14.09
CA SER A 816 20.70 -62.20 13.24
C SER A 816 20.58 -63.61 12.57
N PRO A 817 19.49 -64.07 11.89
CA PRO A 817 18.15 -63.50 11.68
C PRO A 817 16.94 -64.46 11.94
N GLN A 818 15.72 -63.91 12.14
CA GLN A 818 14.39 -64.50 11.81
C GLN A 818 13.99 -65.89 12.42
N PRO A 819 12.77 -66.43 12.13
CA PRO A 819 11.43 -65.82 12.20
C PRO A 819 10.42 -66.65 13.03
N GLY A 820 9.29 -66.05 13.49
CA GLY A 820 8.19 -66.80 14.11
C GLY A 820 6.92 -65.98 14.40
N THR A 821 5.75 -66.59 14.17
CA THR A 821 4.39 -66.04 14.39
C THR A 821 3.56 -67.04 15.22
N PRO A 822 2.27 -66.81 15.54
CA PRO A 822 1.73 -65.66 16.29
C PRO A 822 0.78 -66.07 17.43
N ALA A 823 0.77 -65.31 18.54
CA ALA A 823 -0.33 -65.17 19.50
C ALA A 823 0.01 -64.03 20.48
N GLY A 824 -0.91 -63.23 21.00
CA GLY A 824 -2.35 -63.15 20.77
C GLY A 824 -3.02 -62.56 22.01
N ASP A 825 -3.74 -61.44 21.88
CA ASP A 825 -4.39 -60.75 23.00
C ASP A 825 -5.68 -60.05 22.54
N ASP A 826 -6.57 -59.78 23.49
CA ASP A 826 -7.99 -59.54 23.24
C ASP A 826 -8.33 -58.16 22.64
N GLN A 827 -9.44 -58.13 21.90
CA GLN A 827 -10.10 -56.90 21.47
C GLN A 827 -11.03 -56.39 22.58
N GLU A 828 -10.98 -55.08 22.90
CA GLU A 828 -12.17 -54.23 22.71
C GLU A 828 -11.83 -52.71 22.73
N GLN A 829 -12.20 -52.06 21.62
CA GLN A 829 -12.76 -50.72 21.52
C GLN A 829 -12.15 -49.55 22.33
N HIS A 830 -11.42 -48.69 21.62
CA HIS A 830 -11.77 -47.26 21.62
C HIS A 830 -11.51 -46.69 20.22
N SER A 831 -12.47 -45.91 19.70
CA SER A 831 -12.38 -45.28 18.38
C SER A 831 -12.16 -43.79 18.54
N GLU A 832 -11.04 -43.27 18.03
CA GLU A 832 -10.84 -41.84 17.80
C GLU A 832 -10.81 -41.58 16.30
N SER A 833 -11.51 -40.53 15.87
CA SER A 833 -11.60 -40.08 14.49
C SER A 833 -10.62 -38.93 14.29
N GLU A 834 -9.71 -39.07 13.32
CA GLU A 834 -8.82 -37.99 12.90
C GLU A 834 -9.65 -36.95 12.10
N GLU A 835 -9.94 -35.80 12.70
CA GLU A 835 -10.48 -34.63 12.00
C GLU A 835 -9.30 -33.84 11.39
N GLU A 836 -9.42 -33.46 10.12
CA GLU A 836 -8.35 -32.76 9.38
C GLU A 836 -8.31 -31.26 9.74
N GLU A 837 -7.17 -30.74 10.22
CA GLU A 837 -6.96 -29.31 10.46
C GLU A 837 -6.73 -28.56 9.13
N GLU A 838 -7.57 -27.56 8.85
CA GLU A 838 -7.45 -26.71 7.65
C GLU A 838 -6.33 -25.66 7.82
N ASP A 839 -5.24 -25.79 7.05
CA ASP A 839 -4.15 -24.80 6.96
C ASP A 839 -4.61 -23.50 6.25
N ASP A 840 -5.20 -22.57 7.02
CA ASP A 840 -5.54 -21.21 6.57
C ASP A 840 -4.26 -20.38 6.36
N ASP A 841 -3.82 -20.30 5.09
CA ASP A 841 -2.48 -19.84 4.70
C ASP A 841 -2.47 -18.35 4.28
N GLU A 842 -2.27 -17.43 5.24
CA GLU A 842 -1.95 -16.01 4.96
C GLU A 842 -0.45 -15.79 4.70
N VAL A 843 -0.14 -14.74 3.94
CA VAL A 843 1.17 -14.55 3.28
C VAL A 843 2.32 -14.39 4.28
N GLU A 844 3.31 -15.29 4.19
CA GLU A 844 4.61 -15.12 4.84
C GLU A 844 5.57 -14.31 3.96
N ASP A 845 5.59 -12.98 4.09
CA ASP A 845 6.73 -12.18 3.64
C ASP A 845 7.89 -12.36 4.62
N LYS A 846 9.03 -12.84 4.10
CA LYS A 846 10.34 -12.82 4.76
C LYS A 846 11.44 -12.70 3.69
N ASP A 847 12.09 -11.56 3.70
CA ASP A 847 13.42 -11.38 3.13
C ASP A 847 14.43 -12.35 3.79
N GLU A 848 15.46 -12.74 3.03
CA GLU A 848 16.85 -12.94 3.51
C GLU A 848 17.70 -13.43 2.33
N ASP A 849 18.59 -12.53 1.89
CA ASP A 849 19.92 -12.75 1.32
C ASP A 849 20.10 -13.52 -0.01
N ASP A 850 20.22 -12.76 -1.11
CA ASP A 850 21.50 -12.63 -1.82
C ASP A 850 21.60 -11.22 -2.46
N ALA A 851 22.68 -10.49 -2.19
CA ALA A 851 22.92 -9.14 -2.70
C ALA A 851 24.40 -9.00 -3.11
N SER A 852 24.66 -9.03 -4.42
CA SER A 852 26.00 -8.85 -4.99
C SER A 852 26.31 -7.37 -5.26
N GLU A 853 27.60 -7.01 -5.17
CA GLU A 853 28.08 -5.62 -5.08
C GLU A 853 27.72 -4.73 -6.29
N VAL A 854 27.28 -3.50 -6.00
CA VAL A 854 27.68 -2.30 -6.75
C VAL A 854 28.06 -1.22 -5.71
N LYS A 855 29.14 -0.47 -5.96
CA LYS A 855 29.80 0.39 -4.97
C LYS A 855 29.51 1.89 -5.14
N ASP A 856 29.95 2.63 -4.12
CA ASP A 856 30.35 4.05 -4.12
C ASP A 856 29.24 5.12 -4.24
N THR A 857 29.22 6.22 -3.45
CA THR A 857 29.66 6.47 -2.06
C THR A 857 29.02 7.78 -1.56
N GLU A 858 29.02 7.94 -0.24
CA GLU A 858 29.09 9.14 0.62
C GLU A 858 29.60 10.48 -0.01
N ASP A 859 29.34 11.67 0.55
CA ASP A 859 28.77 12.00 1.88
C ASP A 859 27.94 13.31 1.89
N VAL A 860 27.27 13.56 3.02
CA VAL A 860 26.50 14.74 3.41
C VAL A 860 27.40 15.83 4.00
N SER A 861 27.04 17.11 3.85
CA SER A 861 27.22 18.12 4.92
C SER A 861 26.52 19.44 4.59
N GLY A 862 26.00 20.10 5.63
CA GLY A 862 25.53 21.48 5.58
C GLY A 862 25.26 22.03 6.98
N GLU A 863 25.93 23.13 7.33
CA GLU A 863 25.73 23.99 8.52
C GLU A 863 26.09 25.42 8.10
N GLY A 864 25.65 26.51 8.74
CA GLY A 864 24.80 26.68 9.92
C GLY A 864 24.38 28.17 10.08
N PRO A 865 23.54 28.54 11.06
CA PRO A 865 22.73 29.77 11.00
C PRO A 865 23.08 30.88 12.04
N LYS A 866 22.22 31.93 12.13
CA LYS A 866 22.13 33.11 13.05
C LYS A 866 22.55 34.44 12.40
N GLN A 867 22.05 35.65 12.72
CA GLN A 867 20.97 36.22 13.58
C GLN A 867 20.84 37.74 13.21
N ASP A 868 19.84 38.60 13.53
CA ASP A 868 18.54 38.58 14.25
C ASP A 868 17.75 39.89 13.86
N THR A 869 16.63 40.21 14.53
CA THR A 869 16.11 41.56 14.90
C THR A 869 14.72 42.01 14.36
N GLN A 870 13.68 41.71 15.15
CA GLN A 870 12.48 42.52 15.45
C GLN A 870 11.37 42.77 14.39
N GLN A 871 10.16 42.94 14.93
CA GLN A 871 8.84 43.01 14.27
C GLN A 871 8.28 44.46 14.34
N PRO A 872 7.30 44.84 13.50
CA PRO A 872 5.94 45.04 14.03
C PRO A 872 4.84 44.34 13.21
N GLN A 873 3.63 44.32 13.76
CA GLN A 873 2.45 43.61 13.22
C GLN A 873 1.79 44.36 12.06
N GLU A 874 1.15 43.61 11.14
CA GLU A 874 -0.01 44.12 10.39
C GLU A 874 -1.03 43.00 10.09
N THR A 875 -2.21 43.37 9.60
CA THR A 875 -3.45 42.55 9.56
C THR A 875 -3.50 41.50 8.43
N PRO A 876 -4.42 40.51 8.51
CA PRO A 876 -4.60 39.51 7.46
C PRO A 876 -4.91 40.14 6.10
N GLN A 877 -4.12 39.81 5.08
CA GLN A 877 -4.40 40.16 3.68
C GLN A 877 -5.24 39.08 3.00
N GLU A 878 -6.15 39.56 2.15
CA GLU A 878 -6.90 38.78 1.16
C GLU A 878 -5.94 38.23 0.08
N PRO A 879 -6.17 37.03 -0.51
CA PRO A 879 -5.26 36.47 -1.51
C PRO A 879 -5.09 37.40 -2.72
N PRO A 880 -3.86 37.58 -3.24
CA PRO A 880 -3.59 38.50 -4.33
C PRO A 880 -4.31 38.08 -5.64
N PRO A 881 -4.65 39.05 -6.51
CA PRO A 881 -5.40 38.79 -7.73
C PRO A 881 -4.65 37.88 -8.70
N ALA A 882 -5.40 37.10 -9.48
CA ALA A 882 -4.82 36.12 -10.40
C ALA A 882 -4.16 36.79 -11.62
N GLY A 883 -2.82 36.87 -11.61
CA GLY A 883 -2.00 37.14 -12.80
C GLY A 883 -2.21 36.09 -13.92
N PRO A 884 -1.70 36.35 -15.14
CA PRO A 884 -2.00 35.54 -16.32
C PRO A 884 -1.61 34.07 -16.15
N ASP A 885 -2.47 33.18 -16.66
CA ASP A 885 -2.26 31.73 -16.64
C ASP A 885 -0.93 31.31 -17.33
N ALA A 886 -0.31 30.25 -16.80
CA ALA A 886 0.98 29.75 -17.26
C ALA A 886 0.97 29.33 -18.74
N CYS A 887 -0.10 28.68 -19.21
CA CYS A 887 -0.21 28.28 -20.61
C CYS A 887 -0.29 29.51 -21.53
N ASN A 888 -0.91 30.61 -21.10
CA ASN A 888 -0.94 31.87 -21.85
C ASN A 888 0.41 32.61 -21.88
N ILE A 889 1.19 32.53 -20.79
CA ILE A 889 2.58 33.04 -20.75
C ILE A 889 3.44 32.26 -21.75
N VAL A 890 3.43 30.92 -21.67
CA VAL A 890 4.19 30.04 -22.57
C VAL A 890 3.77 30.20 -24.04
N LYS A 891 2.46 30.22 -24.31
CA LYS A 891 1.90 30.46 -25.65
C LYS A 891 2.26 31.84 -26.22
N THR A 892 2.56 32.82 -25.38
CA THR A 892 3.02 34.15 -25.82
C THR A 892 4.53 34.19 -26.02
N LEU A 893 5.30 33.55 -25.14
CA LEU A 893 6.75 33.41 -25.24
C LEU A 893 7.19 32.79 -26.58
N PHE A 894 6.53 31.71 -27.00
CA PHE A 894 6.88 31.00 -28.24
C PHE A 894 6.33 31.61 -29.55
N LYS A 895 5.61 32.76 -29.50
CA LYS A 895 5.15 33.46 -30.73
C LYS A 895 6.29 34.02 -31.59
N ASN A 896 7.47 34.27 -31.00
CA ASN A 896 8.64 34.78 -31.72
C ASN A 896 9.88 33.95 -31.36
N THR A 897 10.11 32.88 -32.12
CA THR A 897 11.20 31.92 -31.89
C THR A 897 12.61 32.49 -32.08
N ASN A 898 12.75 33.68 -32.68
CA ASN A 898 14.04 34.37 -32.82
C ASN A 898 14.59 34.83 -31.46
N ASN A 899 13.74 34.98 -30.44
CA ASN A 899 14.12 35.46 -29.11
C ASN A 899 14.88 34.42 -28.25
N PHE A 900 15.24 33.25 -28.81
CA PHE A 900 15.91 32.16 -28.11
C PHE A 900 17.38 31.96 -28.53
N SER A 901 17.99 32.95 -29.22
CA SER A 901 19.41 32.96 -29.63
C SER A 901 20.36 32.52 -28.52
N ASP A 902 20.18 33.04 -27.32
CA ASP A 902 21.05 32.83 -26.16
C ASP A 902 20.90 31.39 -25.64
N ALA A 903 19.68 30.87 -25.67
CA ALA A 903 19.38 29.49 -25.28
C ALA A 903 19.94 28.50 -26.31
N CYS A 904 19.75 28.75 -27.61
CA CYS A 904 20.37 27.97 -28.69
C CYS A 904 21.91 27.98 -28.59
N THR A 905 22.50 29.14 -28.28
CA THR A 905 23.95 29.30 -28.08
C THR A 905 24.43 28.48 -26.88
N LEU A 906 23.75 28.58 -25.73
CA LEU A 906 24.04 27.78 -24.54
C LEU A 906 23.88 26.27 -24.79
N LYS A 907 22.85 25.85 -25.53
CA LYS A 907 22.53 24.43 -25.73
C LYS A 907 23.42 23.76 -26.78
N TYR A 908 23.71 24.42 -27.90
CA TYR A 908 24.36 23.80 -29.06
C TYR A 908 25.74 24.36 -29.43
N VAL A 909 26.10 25.55 -28.96
CA VAL A 909 27.39 26.20 -29.29
C VAL A 909 28.35 26.10 -28.10
N THR A 910 28.12 26.89 -27.04
CA THR A 910 29.07 27.01 -25.91
C THR A 910 28.96 25.83 -24.94
N GLY A 911 27.75 25.46 -24.55
CA GLY A 911 27.52 24.36 -23.61
C GLY A 911 27.61 22.95 -24.21
N LYS A 912 27.82 22.81 -25.52
CA LYS A 912 27.92 21.49 -26.19
C LYS A 912 29.03 20.61 -25.59
N ASN A 913 30.14 21.22 -25.20
CA ASN A 913 31.34 20.54 -24.72
C ASN A 913 31.51 20.62 -23.18
N TYR A 914 30.46 20.93 -22.43
CA TYR A 914 30.53 21.04 -20.96
C TYR A 914 30.57 19.66 -20.31
N GLY A 915 31.78 19.18 -19.97
CA GLY A 915 31.98 18.07 -19.04
C GLY A 915 31.61 18.43 -17.59
N TRP A 916 31.70 17.45 -16.70
CA TRP A 916 31.66 17.67 -15.25
C TRP A 916 32.71 18.71 -14.85
N ARG A 917 32.37 19.61 -13.92
CA ARG A 917 33.29 20.64 -13.43
C ARG A 917 33.38 20.55 -11.91
N CYS A 918 34.40 19.83 -11.44
CA CYS A 918 34.76 19.74 -10.04
C CYS A 918 35.54 20.97 -9.60
N VAL A 919 35.23 21.49 -8.41
CA VAL A 919 35.89 22.66 -7.81
C VAL A 919 36.38 22.27 -6.42
N ALA A 920 37.66 22.51 -6.15
CA ALA A 920 38.23 22.33 -4.82
C ALA A 920 37.91 23.54 -3.92
N PRO A 921 37.73 23.36 -2.60
CA PRO A 921 37.61 24.47 -1.66
C PRO A 921 38.81 25.42 -1.73
N SER A 922 38.52 26.72 -1.83
CA SER A 922 39.53 27.77 -1.99
C SER A 922 40.25 28.10 -0.67
N GLY A 923 41.35 27.41 -0.37
CA GLY A 923 42.21 27.76 0.77
C GLY A 923 43.47 26.92 0.99
N SER A 924 43.43 25.61 0.75
CA SER A 924 44.54 24.69 1.06
C SER A 924 45.41 24.37 -0.16
N LYS A 925 46.74 24.37 0.04
CA LYS A 925 47.69 23.78 -0.91
C LYS A 925 47.76 22.27 -0.68
N SER A 926 47.28 21.51 -1.65
CA SER A 926 47.74 20.13 -1.94
C SER A 926 47.96 19.20 -0.74
N ASP A 927 46.88 18.72 -0.13
CA ASP A 927 46.83 17.42 0.56
C ASP A 927 45.57 16.67 0.10
N ALA A 928 45.69 15.36 -0.12
CA ALA A 928 44.88 14.64 -1.12
C ALA A 928 43.56 14.01 -0.61
N THR A 929 42.97 14.56 0.46
CA THR A 929 41.78 13.97 1.14
C THR A 929 40.60 14.93 1.32
N GLY A 930 40.65 16.15 0.78
CA GLY A 930 39.51 17.07 0.75
C GLY A 930 38.61 16.86 -0.48
N GLY A 931 37.32 16.60 -0.27
CA GLY A 931 36.34 16.41 -1.35
C GLY A 931 36.14 17.64 -2.24
N SER A 932 35.85 17.43 -3.53
CA SER A 932 35.62 18.50 -4.51
C SER A 932 34.19 18.52 -5.04
N ILE A 933 33.55 19.68 -5.06
CA ILE A 933 32.15 19.81 -5.50
C ILE A 933 32.06 19.72 -7.03
N CYS A 934 31.48 18.64 -7.55
CA CYS A 934 31.38 18.34 -8.98
C CYS A 934 30.03 18.74 -9.59
N ILE A 935 30.03 19.82 -10.40
CA ILE A 935 28.83 20.30 -11.09
C ILE A 935 28.59 19.49 -12.38
N PRO A 936 27.42 18.83 -12.55
CA PRO A 936 27.15 17.99 -13.72
C PRO A 936 26.92 18.77 -15.02
N PRO A 937 27.23 18.18 -16.19
CA PRO A 937 26.95 18.75 -17.52
C PRO A 937 25.54 19.32 -17.70
N ARG A 938 24.52 18.61 -17.20
CA ARG A 938 23.10 19.02 -17.29
C ARG A 938 22.88 20.38 -16.61
N ARG A 939 23.31 20.51 -15.35
CA ARG A 939 23.19 21.73 -14.52
C ARG A 939 23.98 22.91 -15.08
N ARG A 940 25.15 22.65 -15.70
CA ARG A 940 25.93 23.66 -16.41
C ARG A 940 25.29 24.16 -17.71
N ARG A 941 24.30 23.43 -18.27
CA ARG A 941 23.57 23.76 -19.50
C ARG A 941 22.13 24.20 -19.24
N LEU A 942 21.70 24.34 -17.98
CA LEU A 942 20.36 24.76 -17.58
C LEU A 942 20.09 26.21 -18.05
N TYR A 943 18.96 26.45 -18.72
CA TYR A 943 18.58 27.78 -19.17
C TYR A 943 17.90 28.58 -18.05
N VAL A 944 18.61 29.59 -17.56
CA VAL A 944 18.14 30.54 -16.53
C VAL A 944 17.94 31.96 -17.07
N GLY A 945 18.00 32.16 -18.39
CA GLY A 945 18.16 33.49 -18.99
C GLY A 945 17.08 34.53 -18.65
N ARG A 946 15.82 34.12 -18.49
CA ARG A 946 14.74 35.04 -18.06
C ARG A 946 14.79 35.35 -16.57
N LEU A 947 15.17 34.40 -15.73
CA LEU A 947 15.47 34.64 -14.32
C LEU A 947 16.66 35.60 -14.14
N SER A 948 17.74 35.42 -14.92
CA SER A 948 18.89 36.35 -14.90
C SER A 948 18.50 37.76 -15.37
N GLN A 949 17.67 37.90 -16.41
CA GLN A 949 17.16 39.19 -16.87
C GLN A 949 16.31 39.88 -15.80
N TRP A 950 15.39 39.15 -15.18
CA TRP A 950 14.58 39.65 -14.05
C TRP A 950 15.45 40.10 -12.87
N ALA A 951 16.48 39.34 -12.51
CA ALA A 951 17.34 39.65 -11.37
C ALA A 951 18.28 40.84 -11.67
N GLU A 952 18.77 40.95 -12.92
CA GLU A 952 19.46 42.14 -13.41
C GLU A 952 18.56 43.39 -13.37
N GLU A 953 17.29 43.30 -13.73
CA GLU A 953 16.34 44.41 -13.65
C GLU A 953 15.99 44.78 -12.19
N ALA A 954 15.76 43.78 -11.33
CA ALA A 954 15.50 43.97 -9.91
C ALA A 954 16.70 44.62 -9.19
N THR A 955 17.94 44.24 -9.53
CA THR A 955 19.14 44.86 -8.97
C THR A 955 19.41 46.27 -9.52
N LYS A 956 19.08 46.55 -10.80
CA LYS A 956 19.15 47.91 -11.38
C LYS A 956 18.12 48.87 -10.78
N ALA A 957 16.98 48.38 -10.30
CA ALA A 957 16.00 49.19 -9.57
C ALA A 957 16.46 49.63 -8.16
N GLY A 958 17.55 49.05 -7.63
CA GLY A 958 18.06 49.25 -6.27
C GLY A 958 18.88 50.51 -6.03
N SER A 959 18.67 51.62 -6.75
CA SER A 959 19.37 52.90 -6.49
C SER A 959 18.58 54.12 -6.97
N PRO A 960 18.22 55.07 -6.08
CA PRO A 960 17.44 56.24 -6.47
C PRO A 960 18.33 57.35 -7.04
N GLN A 961 18.29 57.58 -8.36
CA GLN A 961 18.78 58.84 -8.93
C GLN A 961 17.97 59.31 -10.14
N THR A 962 17.81 60.63 -10.23
CA THR A 962 16.82 61.31 -11.07
C THR A 962 17.36 61.81 -12.39
N SER A 963 16.83 61.32 -13.52
CA SER A 963 16.58 62.11 -14.75
C SER A 963 15.87 61.25 -15.79
N GLY A 964 14.79 61.75 -16.40
CA GLY A 964 14.02 60.99 -17.39
C GLY A 964 14.24 61.46 -18.83
N THR A 965 13.90 60.59 -19.79
CA THR A 965 13.36 60.93 -21.11
C THR A 965 12.56 59.72 -21.62
N SER A 966 11.43 59.96 -22.28
CA SER A 966 10.51 58.90 -22.74
C SER A 966 10.88 58.37 -24.13
N SER A 967 10.63 57.09 -24.36
CA SER A 967 10.29 56.52 -25.67
C SER A 967 9.34 55.33 -25.47
N GLN A 968 8.21 55.34 -26.19
CA GLN A 968 7.11 54.37 -26.00
C GLN A 968 7.24 53.12 -26.86
N ILE A 969 6.71 51.99 -26.36
CA ILE A 969 5.91 51.04 -27.15
C ILE A 969 4.69 50.66 -26.28
N ASP A 970 3.50 50.56 -26.89
CA ASP A 970 2.22 50.46 -26.18
C ASP A 970 1.85 49.05 -25.67
N GLY A 971 0.98 49.00 -24.65
CA GLY A 971 0.16 47.81 -24.35
C GLY A 971 -0.08 47.48 -22.87
N GLN A 972 -1.12 48.06 -22.27
CA GLN A 972 -1.74 47.65 -20.98
C GLN A 972 -0.78 47.35 -19.80
N THR A 973 -0.34 48.40 -19.11
CA THR A 973 0.45 48.27 -17.87
C THR A 973 -0.45 48.21 -16.63
N ALA A 974 -0.65 47.01 -16.08
CA ALA A 974 -0.92 46.86 -14.64
C ALA A 974 0.42 46.91 -13.89
N SER A 975 0.42 47.42 -12.65
CA SER A 975 1.63 47.52 -11.83
C SER A 975 2.00 46.15 -11.23
N GLN A 976 2.56 45.25 -12.05
CA GLN A 976 2.94 43.90 -11.62
C GLN A 976 3.88 43.91 -10.41
N ASP A 977 3.52 43.08 -9.43
CA ASP A 977 4.32 42.78 -8.24
C ASP A 977 5.69 42.18 -8.63
N PRO A 978 6.82 42.55 -8.00
CA PRO A 978 8.07 41.81 -8.09
C PRO A 978 7.93 40.27 -8.04
N SER A 979 7.00 39.75 -7.24
CA SER A 979 6.63 38.33 -7.13
C SER A 979 6.01 37.77 -8.41
N GLU A 980 5.06 38.49 -9.03
CA GLU A 980 4.48 38.12 -10.33
C GLU A 980 5.56 38.12 -11.42
N LYS A 981 6.45 39.12 -11.42
CA LYS A 981 7.56 39.18 -12.39
C LYS A 981 8.54 38.01 -12.22
N LEU A 982 8.80 37.58 -10.98
CA LEU A 982 9.62 36.40 -10.69
C LEU A 982 8.95 35.12 -11.17
N ARG A 983 7.64 34.95 -10.88
CA ARG A 983 6.81 33.85 -11.37
C ARG A 983 6.83 33.77 -12.90
N ASP A 984 6.64 34.90 -13.58
CA ASP A 984 6.58 34.94 -15.03
C ASP A 984 7.96 34.68 -15.65
N ALA A 985 9.03 35.23 -15.06
CA ALA A 985 10.42 34.93 -15.46
C ALA A 985 10.79 33.45 -15.25
N PHE A 986 10.30 32.83 -14.16
CA PHE A 986 10.45 31.40 -13.90
C PHE A 986 9.73 30.55 -14.95
N ILE A 987 8.44 30.79 -15.17
CA ILE A 987 7.61 30.07 -16.15
C ILE A 987 8.26 30.15 -17.54
N GLN A 988 8.76 31.33 -17.93
CA GLN A 988 9.44 31.49 -19.20
C GLN A 988 10.78 30.73 -19.27
N SER A 989 11.61 30.78 -18.22
CA SER A 989 12.86 30.00 -18.16
C SER A 989 12.60 28.49 -18.25
N ALA A 990 11.68 27.98 -17.44
CA ALA A 990 11.34 26.56 -17.38
C ALA A 990 10.74 26.05 -18.69
N ALA A 991 9.91 26.84 -19.37
CA ALA A 991 9.31 26.47 -20.66
C ALA A 991 10.36 26.40 -21.79
N VAL A 992 11.32 27.33 -21.82
CA VAL A 992 12.44 27.29 -22.78
C VAL A 992 13.35 26.08 -22.50
N GLU A 993 13.64 25.78 -21.24
CA GLU A 993 14.42 24.59 -20.86
C GLU A 993 13.71 23.30 -21.28
N THR A 994 12.42 23.18 -20.97
CA THR A 994 11.57 22.03 -21.33
C THR A 994 11.55 21.79 -22.84
N PHE A 995 11.46 22.86 -23.66
CA PHE A 995 11.55 22.76 -25.12
C PHE A 995 12.89 22.15 -25.59
N PHE A 996 14.02 22.59 -25.03
CA PHE A 996 15.33 22.04 -25.42
C PHE A 996 15.59 20.64 -24.87
N LEU A 997 15.01 20.28 -23.71
CA LEU A 997 15.02 18.90 -23.22
C LEU A 997 14.18 17.98 -24.12
N TRP A 998 13.01 18.45 -24.58
CA TRP A 998 12.17 17.70 -25.51
C TRP A 998 12.86 17.49 -26.86
N HIS A 999 13.47 18.54 -27.43
CA HIS A 999 14.32 18.40 -28.61
C HIS A 999 15.46 17.41 -28.37
N LYS A 1000 16.12 17.45 -27.20
CA LYS A 1000 17.20 16.50 -26.88
C LYS A 1000 16.66 15.07 -26.83
N PHE A 1001 15.57 14.81 -26.11
CA PHE A 1001 14.93 13.50 -26.00
C PHE A 1001 14.62 12.89 -27.37
N LYS A 1002 13.99 13.65 -28.28
CA LYS A 1002 13.69 13.18 -29.64
C LYS A 1002 14.95 12.96 -30.50
N MET A 1003 16.03 13.72 -30.28
CA MET A 1003 17.32 13.45 -30.94
C MET A 1003 18.04 12.23 -30.35
N ASP A 1004 17.99 12.02 -29.03
CA ASP A 1004 18.54 10.83 -28.38
C ASP A 1004 17.80 9.58 -28.88
N LYS A 1005 16.47 9.64 -29.03
CA LYS A 1005 15.64 8.56 -29.58
C LYS A 1005 15.94 8.27 -31.06
N LYS A 1006 16.11 9.30 -31.89
CA LYS A 1006 16.54 9.13 -33.29
C LYS A 1006 17.93 8.51 -33.39
N LYS A 1007 18.84 8.85 -32.48
CA LYS A 1007 20.17 8.22 -32.37
C LYS A 1007 20.06 6.77 -31.93
N GLU A 1008 19.28 6.46 -30.90
CA GLU A 1008 19.01 5.09 -30.43
C GLU A 1008 18.43 4.21 -31.54
N LYS A 1009 17.50 4.75 -32.34
CA LYS A 1009 16.95 4.07 -33.52
C LYS A 1009 18.00 3.82 -34.60
N LYS A 1010 18.80 4.84 -34.96
CA LYS A 1010 19.86 4.71 -35.96
C LYS A 1010 20.94 3.70 -35.54
N GLU A 1011 21.34 3.69 -34.27
CA GLU A 1011 22.30 2.71 -33.73
C GLU A 1011 21.73 1.28 -33.74
N LYS A 1012 20.42 1.11 -33.52
CA LYS A 1012 19.73 -0.19 -33.69
C LYS A 1012 19.64 -0.63 -35.16
N GLU A 1013 19.41 0.29 -36.09
CA GLU A 1013 19.35 0.01 -37.53
C GLU A 1013 20.73 -0.33 -38.11
N GLU A 1014 21.79 0.37 -37.68
CA GLU A 1014 23.19 0.08 -38.03
C GLU A 1014 23.66 -1.26 -37.43
N ALA A 1015 23.31 -1.58 -36.17
CA ALA A 1015 23.62 -2.86 -35.55
C ALA A 1015 22.95 -4.07 -36.24
N ASN A 1016 21.78 -3.85 -36.86
CA ASN A 1016 21.04 -4.87 -37.61
C ASN A 1016 21.45 -4.98 -39.10
N GLY A 1017 22.48 -4.25 -39.54
CA GLY A 1017 23.02 -4.34 -40.89
C GLY A 1017 22.13 -3.73 -41.99
N GLY A 1018 21.21 -2.84 -41.62
CA GLY A 1018 20.33 -2.15 -42.58
C GLY A 1018 21.05 -1.10 -43.42
N LEU A 1019 20.58 -0.88 -44.66
CA LEU A 1019 21.03 0.23 -45.48
C LEU A 1019 20.38 1.54 -44.98
N VAL A 1020 21.09 2.29 -44.16
CA VAL A 1020 20.62 3.57 -43.62
C VAL A 1020 20.34 4.56 -44.75
N THR A 1021 19.10 5.05 -44.82
CA THR A 1021 18.68 6.16 -45.68
C THR A 1021 18.10 7.28 -44.82
N ASP A 1022 18.76 8.44 -44.80
CA ASP A 1022 18.29 9.59 -44.02
C ASP A 1022 17.06 10.25 -44.70
N THR A 1023 15.88 9.63 -44.56
CA THR A 1023 14.59 10.15 -45.03
C THR A 1023 13.88 10.96 -43.93
N PRO A 1024 13.73 12.30 -44.05
CA PRO A 1024 13.29 13.15 -42.94
C PRO A 1024 11.80 13.53 -43.03
N THR A 1025 10.89 12.77 -42.39
CA THR A 1025 9.47 13.15 -42.41
C THR A 1025 8.60 12.86 -41.18
N GLU A 1026 8.94 11.93 -40.28
CA GLU A 1026 8.08 11.61 -39.13
C GLU A 1026 8.84 11.67 -37.78
N ASP A 1027 8.14 12.15 -36.75
CA ASP A 1027 8.65 12.41 -35.39
C ASP A 1027 7.67 11.76 -34.40
N PRO A 1028 7.72 10.43 -34.21
CA PRO A 1028 6.62 9.68 -33.60
C PRO A 1028 6.35 10.10 -32.15
N GLU A 1029 7.39 10.43 -31.39
CA GLU A 1029 7.25 10.94 -30.00
C GLU A 1029 6.52 12.29 -29.95
N GLN A 1030 6.58 13.10 -31.03
CA GLN A 1030 5.79 14.32 -31.15
C GLN A 1030 4.32 14.00 -31.46
N LYS A 1031 4.06 13.05 -32.36
CA LYS A 1031 2.69 12.63 -32.71
C LYS A 1031 1.95 12.00 -31.52
N GLU A 1032 2.63 11.16 -30.76
CA GLU A 1032 2.12 10.50 -29.55
C GLU A 1032 1.64 11.55 -28.53
N LEU A 1033 2.53 12.48 -28.14
CA LEU A 1033 2.23 13.60 -27.24
C LEU A 1033 1.11 14.52 -27.78
N GLU A 1034 1.00 14.71 -29.09
CA GLU A 1034 -0.06 15.51 -29.72
C GLU A 1034 -1.41 14.78 -29.84
N GLN A 1035 -1.44 13.46 -29.74
CA GLN A 1035 -2.65 12.64 -29.95
C GLN A 1035 -3.27 12.11 -28.66
N SER A 1036 -2.48 11.59 -27.72
CA SER A 1036 -3.00 11.15 -26.41
C SER A 1036 -2.86 12.21 -25.32
N GLY A 1037 -1.86 13.08 -25.43
CA GLY A 1037 -1.47 14.03 -24.38
C GLY A 1037 -0.53 13.44 -23.34
N ASP A 1038 -0.16 12.16 -23.44
CA ASP A 1038 0.76 11.51 -22.51
C ASP A 1038 2.20 11.96 -22.72
N ILE A 1039 2.93 12.11 -21.60
CA ILE A 1039 4.32 12.56 -21.59
C ILE A 1039 5.22 11.34 -21.38
N PRO A 1040 6.08 10.95 -22.34
CA PRO A 1040 6.88 9.73 -22.21
C PRO A 1040 7.77 9.70 -20.96
N ASP A 1041 7.80 8.56 -20.25
CA ASP A 1041 8.56 8.39 -18.99
C ASP A 1041 10.04 8.80 -19.09
N GLY A 1042 10.68 8.47 -20.22
CA GLY A 1042 12.08 8.83 -20.48
C GLY A 1042 12.32 10.34 -20.63
N PHE A 1043 11.26 11.12 -20.84
CA PHE A 1043 11.26 12.58 -20.82
C PHE A 1043 10.79 13.14 -19.47
N LEU A 1044 9.76 12.56 -18.83
CA LEU A 1044 9.38 12.90 -17.45
C LEU A 1044 10.57 12.80 -16.49
N ARG A 1045 11.38 11.74 -16.60
CA ARG A 1045 12.62 11.58 -15.82
C ARG A 1045 13.63 12.71 -16.02
N GLN A 1046 13.70 13.31 -17.22
CA GLN A 1046 14.55 14.48 -17.50
C GLN A 1046 13.95 15.77 -16.95
N MET A 1047 12.62 15.90 -16.92
CA MET A 1047 11.93 17.03 -16.29
C MET A 1047 12.13 17.03 -14.77
N PHE A 1048 12.04 15.89 -14.07
CA PHE A 1048 12.23 15.81 -12.62
C PHE A 1048 13.59 16.38 -12.15
N TYR A 1049 14.71 15.96 -12.76
CA TYR A 1049 16.03 16.51 -12.44
C TYR A 1049 16.17 18.01 -12.75
N THR A 1050 15.38 18.52 -13.68
CA THR A 1050 15.41 19.92 -14.12
C THR A 1050 14.59 20.81 -13.20
N LEU A 1051 13.42 20.34 -12.75
CA LEU A 1051 12.61 20.99 -11.72
C LEU A 1051 13.34 21.03 -10.37
N ALA A 1052 14.05 19.96 -10.01
CA ALA A 1052 14.93 19.96 -8.83
C ALA A 1052 16.06 21.00 -8.96
N ASP A 1053 16.69 21.10 -10.13
CA ASP A 1053 17.73 22.10 -10.41
C ASP A 1053 17.25 23.54 -10.23
N TYR A 1054 16.00 23.84 -10.61
CA TYR A 1054 15.36 25.14 -10.39
C TYR A 1054 14.96 25.34 -8.92
N LYS A 1055 14.40 24.32 -8.25
CA LYS A 1055 14.06 24.38 -6.82
C LYS A 1055 15.28 24.77 -5.97
N ASP A 1056 16.41 24.13 -6.21
CA ASP A 1056 17.70 24.43 -5.56
C ASP A 1056 18.23 25.87 -5.85
N ILE A 1057 17.77 26.53 -6.91
CA ILE A 1057 18.09 27.93 -7.21
C ILE A 1057 17.22 28.86 -6.35
N PHE A 1058 15.92 28.57 -6.21
CA PHE A 1058 15.02 29.33 -5.33
C PHE A 1058 15.34 29.14 -3.84
N GLU A 1059 15.67 27.93 -3.41
CA GLU A 1059 15.98 27.62 -2.00
C GLU A 1059 17.36 28.13 -1.53
N GLY A 1060 18.11 28.86 -2.37
CA GLY A 1060 19.40 29.46 -2.00
C GLY A 1060 20.56 28.48 -1.79
N LYS A 1061 20.30 27.16 -1.85
CA LYS A 1061 21.22 26.02 -1.65
C LYS A 1061 22.44 25.95 -2.58
N ASN A 1062 22.64 26.97 -3.41
CA ASN A 1062 23.75 27.11 -4.34
C ASN A 1062 24.74 28.26 -3.97
N MET A 1063 24.52 29.00 -2.88
CA MET A 1063 25.36 30.15 -2.52
C MET A 1063 26.84 29.78 -2.28
N GLU A 1064 27.14 28.61 -1.72
CA GLU A 1064 28.52 28.14 -1.55
C GLU A 1064 29.22 27.90 -2.89
N VAL A 1065 28.53 27.26 -3.83
CA VAL A 1065 29.01 27.09 -5.22
C VAL A 1065 29.23 28.45 -5.87
N VAL A 1066 28.36 29.44 -5.63
CA VAL A 1066 28.54 30.81 -6.14
C VAL A 1066 29.74 31.51 -5.48
N ASN A 1067 30.06 31.23 -4.22
CA ASN A 1067 31.26 31.75 -3.55
C ASN A 1067 32.53 31.12 -4.13
N LEU A 1068 32.58 29.80 -4.27
CA LEU A 1068 33.70 29.04 -4.86
C LEU A 1068 33.99 29.39 -6.34
N LEU A 1069 33.06 30.06 -7.03
CA LEU A 1069 33.23 30.54 -8.41
C LEU A 1069 33.75 31.99 -8.52
N LYS A 1070 33.73 32.79 -7.46
CA LYS A 1070 34.18 34.21 -7.50
C LYS A 1070 35.69 34.34 -7.67
N ASP A 1071 36.43 33.42 -7.05
CA ASP A 1071 37.90 33.41 -7.00
C ASP A 1071 38.52 32.66 -8.19
N GLY A 1072 37.69 32.19 -9.12
CA GLY A 1072 38.08 31.46 -10.32
C GLY A 1072 38.60 32.32 -11.48
N SER A 1073 38.86 31.60 -12.58
CA SER A 1073 39.28 32.14 -13.89
C SER A 1073 38.27 33.18 -14.43
N PRO A 1074 38.65 34.07 -15.36
CA PRO A 1074 37.70 34.94 -16.07
C PRO A 1074 36.47 34.21 -16.67
N SER A 1075 36.63 32.93 -17.04
CA SER A 1075 35.53 32.05 -17.50
C SER A 1075 34.47 31.77 -16.44
N ASP A 1076 34.83 31.83 -15.16
CA ASP A 1076 34.01 31.33 -14.07
C ASP A 1076 33.04 32.40 -13.55
N LYS A 1077 33.43 33.67 -13.73
CA LYS A 1077 32.63 34.85 -13.43
C LYS A 1077 31.38 34.96 -14.33
N GLU A 1078 31.41 34.37 -15.53
CA GLU A 1078 30.24 34.30 -16.43
C GLU A 1078 29.13 33.39 -15.88
N MET A 1079 29.47 32.34 -15.12
CA MET A 1079 28.46 31.52 -14.43
C MET A 1079 27.91 32.20 -13.17
N VAL A 1080 28.71 33.03 -12.49
CA VAL A 1080 28.25 33.84 -11.35
C VAL A 1080 27.24 34.90 -11.81
N TYR A 1081 27.46 35.54 -12.96
CA TYR A 1081 26.56 36.57 -13.50
C TYR A 1081 25.18 36.03 -13.91
N LYS A 1082 25.07 34.72 -14.24
CA LYS A 1082 23.81 34.05 -14.58
C LYS A 1082 23.05 33.49 -13.38
N ARG A 1083 23.62 33.59 -12.17
CA ARG A 1083 23.07 33.10 -10.89
C ARG A 1083 22.90 34.20 -9.83
N LYS A 1084 23.15 35.46 -10.21
CA LYS A 1084 22.71 36.64 -9.49
C LYS A 1084 21.44 37.20 -10.12
#